data_AF-A0A1R1CPE5-F1
#
_entry.id   AF-A0A1R1CPE5-F1
#
_cell.length_a   1.000
_cell.length_b   1.000
_cell.length_c   1.000
_cell.angle_alpha   90.00
_cell.angle_beta   90.00
_cell.angle_gamma   90.00
#
_symmetry.space_group_name_H-M   'P 1'
#
loop_
_entity.id
_entity.type
_entity.pdbx_description
1 polymer ?
#
loop_
_entity_poly.entity_id
_entity_poly.type
_entity_poly.pdbx_seq_one_letter_code
_entity_poly.pdbx_strand_id
1 'polypeptide(L)'
;MKQNRAKRITKMVISLLLGVCLMMQLLVGAASANSTGESQVDGTVKTNSKAALPANFSADMQAALEEAEQLLFDQKPFSDWAVIGFAKNGRSVPKGFLEEKADVILSNGGNFEHLTDLTRTAIAYAAAGGGNINFIAGIDLVTIMMNRPGLETKGVVELVTTYIASKDSGSYAPYARPNWYPDALLHFIRELQQENGSWPSIDAGEGTVEATALALITLSPSPWIVEPEESEEVRQALAWLHAQQTVDGGFEGSTAATAEVIIALSSNRIDAATFALPGGGQPLEYLMSRRLTAGGFSERGDGVLNMSATLNAYLALTAYKLYLNGEKRLIDGLNSSKGIADIQIEGPTGTIAQGSIPSGGKAIDAALSYLKQEGIDFKTETDSAGMQMISSLAGIDAKLYGGENRWRLAMYRGSWMLQENAEVGLHLSDGSRLLLYYGSENTNLIDSVEVEWTYENGQTISGRPFANTPFIMYVTKSNRKLGGLPAPGITVTLNGEKKVTDAKGKVAFAGQSPGVHVVTLTGYRNGAAPEVAKNIYHLTVSAPELASFDDHDKVADWAIGNMVNALTYGYIQGVSAKANVLAPKKALTRAEFVTMLLRLVHGFTDLPVAASPFNDVPASKWYSDEIGRAAELGITDRKSGQFEPERAITREEAAIMSANAGSLATYGSAKRMAFSDIAGLSADSLHAIQAVNEHKVMIGSDGKFSPKQTLIREQAAAILARLHWVMYPETFLDWDW
;
A
#
# COMPACT_ATOMS: atom_id res chain seq x y z
N MET A 1 -24.60 -8.43 -45.40
CA MET A 1 -25.61 -7.85 -46.30
C MET A 1 -25.67 -6.35 -46.09
N LYS A 2 -25.20 -5.58 -47.08
CA LYS A 2 -25.46 -4.14 -47.20
C LYS A 2 -26.95 -3.96 -47.52
N GLN A 3 -27.69 -3.27 -46.66
CA GLN A 3 -28.83 -2.37 -46.98
C GLN A 3 -29.66 -2.15 -45.71
N ASN A 4 -29.51 -0.98 -45.10
CA ASN A 4 -30.62 -0.11 -44.66
C ASN A 4 -30.06 1.11 -43.93
N ARG A 5 -29.36 1.97 -44.70
CA ARG A 5 -29.39 3.41 -44.47
C ARG A 5 -30.60 3.97 -45.24
N ALA A 6 -31.19 5.03 -44.71
CA ALA A 6 -32.25 5.87 -45.26
C ALA A 6 -33.71 5.46 -44.92
N LYS A 7 -34.16 5.93 -43.75
CA LYS A 7 -35.41 6.72 -43.64
C LYS A 7 -35.44 7.49 -42.32
N ARG A 8 -34.91 8.72 -42.35
CA ARG A 8 -35.63 9.99 -42.09
C ARG A 8 -34.64 11.09 -41.70
N ILE A 9 -34.26 11.86 -42.72
CA ILE A 9 -33.74 13.21 -42.58
C ILE A 9 -34.95 14.16 -42.56
N THR A 10 -34.81 15.26 -41.80
CA THR A 10 -35.59 16.51 -41.79
C THR A 10 -36.65 16.68 -40.70
N LYS A 11 -36.24 17.27 -39.57
CA LYS A 11 -36.64 18.65 -39.21
C LYS A 11 -35.44 19.39 -38.61
N MET A 12 -35.09 20.52 -39.23
CA MET A 12 -33.98 21.43 -38.97
C MET A 12 -34.26 22.40 -37.82
N VAL A 13 -33.20 22.68 -37.04
CA VAL A 13 -32.70 23.99 -36.54
C VAL A 13 -33.60 24.79 -35.58
N ILE A 14 -33.12 24.96 -34.33
CA ILE A 14 -32.84 26.24 -33.64
C ILE A 14 -32.15 25.95 -32.26
N SER A 15 -30.87 26.36 -32.19
CA SER A 15 -30.12 26.94 -31.05
C SER A 15 -29.67 26.15 -29.80
N LEU A 16 -28.33 26.04 -29.71
CA LEU A 16 -27.41 26.29 -28.59
C LEU A 16 -27.63 25.64 -27.20
N LEU A 17 -26.75 24.70 -26.85
CA LEU A 17 -25.92 24.62 -25.61
C LEU A 17 -25.36 23.19 -25.48
N LEU A 18 -24.14 22.97 -25.97
CA LEU A 18 -22.93 22.68 -25.17
C LEU A 18 -22.98 21.35 -24.40
N GLY A 19 -22.51 20.30 -25.05
CA GLY A 19 -22.10 19.04 -24.44
C GLY A 19 -20.58 18.87 -24.53
N VAL A 20 -20.01 18.39 -23.42
CA VAL A 20 -18.70 17.74 -23.24
C VAL A 20 -17.46 18.67 -23.16
N CYS A 21 -17.19 19.17 -21.95
CA CYS A 21 -15.84 19.59 -21.50
C CYS A 21 -15.34 18.57 -20.47
N LEU A 22 -14.53 17.61 -20.88
CA LEU A 22 -13.90 16.63 -19.99
C LEU A 22 -12.64 17.20 -19.31
N MET A 23 -12.77 18.36 -18.66
CA MET A 23 -11.84 18.84 -17.61
C MET A 23 -12.38 20.07 -16.85
N MET A 24 -13.70 20.35 -16.90
CA MET A 24 -14.27 21.51 -16.23
C MET A 24 -15.78 21.37 -15.97
N GLN A 25 -16.20 20.87 -14.81
CA GLN A 25 -17.41 21.33 -14.12
C GLN A 25 -17.31 21.08 -12.60
N LEU A 26 -16.78 22.06 -11.87
CA LEU A 26 -17.25 22.42 -10.54
C LEU A 26 -17.04 23.92 -10.36
N LEU A 27 -18.09 24.72 -10.55
CA LEU A 27 -18.24 26.08 -10.01
C LEU A 27 -19.66 26.60 -10.32
N VAL A 28 -20.60 26.39 -9.38
CA VAL A 28 -21.71 27.32 -9.14
C VAL A 28 -21.92 27.43 -7.62
N GLY A 29 -21.68 28.62 -7.08
CA GLY A 29 -21.91 28.96 -5.68
C GLY A 29 -21.48 30.41 -5.42
N ALA A 30 -22.41 31.33 -5.63
CA ALA A 30 -22.20 32.78 -5.67
C ALA A 30 -21.61 33.38 -4.38
N ALA A 31 -20.85 34.46 -4.59
CA ALA A 31 -20.24 35.32 -3.59
C ALA A 31 -21.25 36.07 -2.70
N SER A 32 -20.88 36.31 -1.45
CA SER A 32 -20.90 37.66 -0.88
C SER A 32 -19.84 37.78 0.23
N ALA A 33 -19.11 38.88 0.21
CA ALA A 33 -17.98 39.20 1.08
C ALA A 33 -18.43 39.60 2.49
N ASN A 34 -17.60 39.29 3.50
CA ASN A 34 -17.06 40.33 4.39
C ASN A 34 -15.85 39.82 5.18
N SER A 35 -14.99 40.78 5.47
CA SER A 35 -13.60 40.67 5.91
C SER A 35 -13.41 40.57 7.43
N THR A 36 -12.15 40.31 7.79
CA THR A 36 -11.42 40.60 9.05
C THR A 36 -11.38 39.51 10.13
N GLY A 37 -10.15 39.17 10.55
CA GLY A 37 -9.87 38.35 11.74
C GLY A 37 -8.60 37.49 11.62
N GLU A 38 -7.46 38.10 11.93
CA GLU A 38 -6.09 37.53 11.95
C GLU A 38 -5.84 36.38 12.96
N SER A 39 -4.77 35.61 12.65
CA SER A 39 -3.83 34.88 13.56
C SER A 39 -4.25 33.50 14.11
N GLN A 40 -3.41 32.45 14.19
CA GLN A 40 -1.97 32.24 13.93
C GLN A 40 -1.75 30.82 13.34
N VAL A 41 -0.78 30.69 12.45
CA VAL A 41 -0.18 29.42 12.00
C VAL A 41 1.24 29.40 12.55
N ASP A 42 1.56 28.39 13.37
CA ASP A 42 2.95 27.98 13.60
C ASP A 42 3.20 26.67 12.84
N GLY A 43 4.12 26.73 11.90
CA GLY A 43 4.36 25.73 10.89
C GLY A 43 5.59 26.13 10.09
N THR A 44 6.73 26.25 10.77
CA THR A 44 8.02 26.53 10.14
C THR A 44 8.32 25.51 9.05
N VAL A 45 8.25 25.97 7.80
CA VAL A 45 8.68 25.26 6.59
C VAL A 45 10.21 25.24 6.55
N LYS A 46 10.80 24.05 6.53
CA LYS A 46 12.15 23.88 5.97
C LYS A 46 12.01 23.72 4.46
N THR A 47 12.26 24.80 3.72
CA THR A 47 12.49 24.73 2.27
C THR A 47 13.86 24.11 2.03
N ASN A 48 13.92 22.85 1.59
CA ASN A 48 15.17 22.26 1.12
C ASN A 48 15.44 22.70 -0.33
N SER A 49 16.57 23.38 -0.50
CA SER A 49 17.39 23.63 -1.70
C SER A 49 16.69 23.67 -3.07
N LYS A 50 16.67 24.86 -3.71
CA LYS A 50 16.49 25.00 -5.16
C LYS A 50 17.48 24.08 -5.89
N ALA A 51 17.00 22.97 -6.44
CA ALA A 51 17.76 22.18 -7.39
C ALA A 51 18.13 23.06 -8.60
N ALA A 52 19.32 22.85 -9.17
CA ALA A 52 19.72 23.54 -10.39
C ALA A 52 18.77 23.15 -11.54
N LEU A 53 18.41 24.11 -12.40
CA LEU A 53 17.58 23.85 -13.57
C LEU A 53 18.35 22.97 -14.58
N PRO A 54 17.69 22.03 -15.27
CA PRO A 54 18.33 21.30 -16.37
C PRO A 54 18.67 22.24 -17.53
N ALA A 55 19.64 21.83 -18.36
CA ALA A 55 20.29 22.68 -19.35
C ALA A 55 19.35 23.37 -20.36
N ASN A 56 18.12 22.88 -20.55
CA ASN A 56 17.15 23.41 -21.52
C ASN A 56 15.79 23.81 -20.90
N PHE A 57 15.62 23.74 -19.59
CA PHE A 57 14.40 24.24 -18.95
C PHE A 57 14.64 25.68 -18.52
N SER A 58 14.09 26.62 -19.30
CA SER A 58 14.37 28.05 -19.12
C SER A 58 13.87 28.60 -17.78
N ALA A 59 14.48 29.69 -17.33
CA ALA A 59 14.01 30.42 -16.16
C ALA A 59 12.55 30.90 -16.33
N ASP A 60 12.16 31.27 -17.55
CA ASP A 60 10.79 31.68 -17.86
C ASP A 60 9.80 30.52 -17.73
N MET A 61 10.16 29.32 -18.19
CA MET A 61 9.35 28.11 -18.01
C MET A 61 9.21 27.75 -16.52
N GLN A 62 10.29 27.86 -15.74
CA GLN A 62 10.24 27.62 -14.30
C GLN A 62 9.32 28.63 -13.60
N ALA A 63 9.40 29.92 -13.95
CA ALA A 63 8.50 30.92 -13.40
C ALA A 63 7.03 30.65 -13.77
N ALA A 64 6.77 30.25 -15.03
CA ALA A 64 5.41 29.90 -15.47
C ALA A 64 4.84 28.70 -14.73
N LEU A 65 5.67 27.67 -14.50
CA LEU A 65 5.32 26.49 -13.71
C LEU A 65 4.97 26.87 -12.27
N GLU A 66 5.82 27.66 -11.60
CA GLU A 66 5.62 28.07 -10.20
C GLU A 66 4.37 28.96 -10.02
N GLU A 67 4.12 29.89 -10.95
CA GLU A 67 2.92 30.75 -10.94
C GLU A 67 1.64 29.95 -11.17
N ALA A 68 1.63 29.04 -12.16
CA ALA A 68 0.49 28.18 -12.40
C ALA A 68 0.23 27.24 -11.22
N GLU A 69 1.29 26.70 -10.62
CA GLU A 69 1.21 25.87 -9.41
C GLU A 69 0.55 26.61 -8.26
N GLN A 70 0.94 27.87 -8.02
CA GLN A 70 0.37 28.69 -6.96
C GLN A 70 -1.12 28.95 -7.20
N LEU A 71 -1.52 29.32 -8.42
CA LEU A 71 -2.93 29.53 -8.77
C LEU A 71 -3.78 28.27 -8.58
N LEU A 72 -3.27 27.11 -8.99
CA LEU A 72 -3.96 25.82 -8.82
C LEU A 72 -4.06 25.43 -7.34
N PHE A 73 -3.07 25.78 -6.53
CA PHE A 73 -3.10 25.52 -5.09
C PHE A 73 -4.15 26.39 -4.37
N ASP A 74 -4.28 27.65 -4.80
CA ASP A 74 -5.22 28.61 -4.24
C ASP A 74 -6.67 28.37 -4.73
N GLN A 75 -6.85 27.65 -5.84
CA GLN A 75 -8.16 27.30 -6.39
C GLN A 75 -9.03 26.53 -5.38
N LYS A 76 -10.33 26.89 -5.32
CA LYS A 76 -11.38 26.17 -4.58
C LYS A 76 -12.57 25.87 -5.50
N PRO A 77 -13.07 24.62 -5.59
CA PRO A 77 -12.47 23.41 -5.01
C PRO A 77 -11.09 23.12 -5.62
N PHE A 78 -10.25 22.45 -4.85
CA PHE A 78 -8.89 22.11 -5.25
C PHE A 78 -8.91 21.08 -6.38
N SER A 79 -8.01 21.21 -7.35
CA SER A 79 -7.98 20.31 -8.51
C SER A 79 -7.33 18.97 -8.19
N ASP A 80 -8.06 17.88 -8.42
CA ASP A 80 -7.58 16.50 -8.28
C ASP A 80 -6.37 16.21 -9.17
N TRP A 81 -6.40 16.69 -10.41
CA TRP A 81 -5.33 16.45 -11.38
C TRP A 81 -4.06 17.25 -11.10
N ALA A 82 -4.20 18.45 -10.50
CA ALA A 82 -3.03 19.28 -10.13
C ALA A 82 -2.14 18.57 -9.10
N VAL A 83 -2.71 17.68 -8.29
CA VAL A 83 -1.98 16.87 -7.28
C VAL A 83 -0.83 16.09 -7.90
N ILE A 84 -0.99 15.57 -9.11
CA ILE A 84 0.08 14.82 -9.79
C ILE A 84 1.30 15.73 -9.99
N GLY A 85 1.07 16.95 -10.49
CA GLY A 85 2.14 17.92 -10.65
C GLY A 85 2.72 18.35 -9.31
N PHE A 86 1.90 18.59 -8.29
CA PHE A 86 2.38 18.96 -6.95
C PHE A 86 3.32 17.90 -6.40
N ALA A 87 2.94 16.62 -6.50
CA ALA A 87 3.77 15.50 -6.06
C ALA A 87 5.13 15.47 -6.78
N LYS A 88 5.14 15.68 -8.10
CA LYS A 88 6.37 15.68 -8.92
C LYS A 88 7.26 16.89 -8.68
N ASN A 89 6.68 18.03 -8.30
CA ASN A 89 7.42 19.24 -7.97
C ASN A 89 7.73 19.38 -6.47
N GLY A 90 7.38 18.39 -5.64
CA GLY A 90 7.66 18.39 -4.20
C GLY A 90 6.75 19.31 -3.37
N ARG A 91 5.60 19.72 -3.91
CA ARG A 91 4.59 20.52 -3.20
C ARG A 91 3.62 19.61 -2.45
N SER A 92 3.43 19.92 -1.16
CA SER A 92 2.45 19.22 -0.33
C SER A 92 1.02 19.67 -0.66
N VAL A 93 0.06 18.74 -0.62
CA VAL A 93 -1.36 19.06 -0.76
C VAL A 93 -1.93 19.69 0.53
N PRO A 94 -3.07 20.41 0.46
CA PRO A 94 -3.75 20.92 1.63
C PRO A 94 -4.11 19.82 2.65
N LYS A 95 -4.03 20.14 3.94
CA LYS A 95 -4.45 19.25 5.02
C LYS A 95 -5.93 18.87 4.83
N GLY A 96 -6.26 17.58 5.00
CA GLY A 96 -7.62 17.07 4.82
C GLY A 96 -7.93 16.58 3.40
N PHE A 97 -7.06 16.83 2.42
CA PHE A 97 -7.31 16.43 1.03
C PHE A 97 -7.39 14.90 0.88
N LEU A 98 -6.48 14.16 1.49
CA LEU A 98 -6.47 12.69 1.44
C LEU A 98 -7.74 12.12 2.09
N GLU A 99 -8.09 12.64 3.25
CA GLU A 99 -9.27 12.25 4.02
C GLU A 99 -10.56 12.55 3.24
N GLU A 100 -10.62 13.66 2.52
CA GLU A 100 -11.72 13.99 1.62
C GLU A 100 -11.85 12.96 0.49
N LYS A 101 -10.76 12.58 -0.18
CA LYS A 101 -10.83 11.58 -1.27
C LYS A 101 -11.18 10.18 -0.76
N ALA A 102 -10.62 9.79 0.38
CA ALA A 102 -11.04 8.57 1.05
C ALA A 102 -12.52 8.61 1.45
N ASP A 103 -13.04 9.75 1.93
CA ASP A 103 -14.46 9.93 2.24
C ASP A 103 -15.34 9.72 1.01
N VAL A 104 -14.95 10.26 -0.14
CA VAL A 104 -15.69 10.08 -1.40
C VAL A 104 -15.72 8.60 -1.81
N ILE A 105 -14.59 7.91 -1.74
CA ILE A 105 -14.49 6.48 -2.08
C ILE A 105 -15.33 5.63 -1.13
N LEU A 106 -15.17 5.83 0.18
CA LEU A 106 -15.91 5.09 1.22
C LEU A 106 -17.42 5.34 1.15
N SER A 107 -17.86 6.55 0.82
CA SER A 107 -19.30 6.88 0.74
C SER A 107 -19.99 6.21 -0.45
N ASN A 108 -19.24 5.93 -1.51
CA ASN A 108 -19.73 5.20 -2.68
C ASN A 108 -19.42 3.70 -2.62
N GLY A 109 -18.65 3.24 -1.63
CA GLY A 109 -18.10 1.88 -1.60
C GLY A 109 -17.29 1.55 -2.86
N GLY A 110 -16.63 2.55 -3.45
CA GLY A 110 -15.96 2.45 -4.76
C GLY A 110 -16.88 2.45 -5.98
N ASN A 111 -18.21 2.42 -5.81
CA ASN A 111 -19.18 2.36 -6.91
C ASN A 111 -19.62 3.76 -7.38
N PHE A 112 -18.78 4.42 -8.18
CA PHE A 112 -19.11 5.72 -8.78
C PHE A 112 -20.07 5.57 -9.96
N GLU A 113 -20.87 6.60 -10.25
CA GLU A 113 -21.71 6.66 -11.45
C GLU A 113 -20.86 6.67 -12.72
N HIS A 114 -19.81 7.48 -12.75
CA HIS A 114 -18.86 7.57 -13.85
C HIS A 114 -17.52 6.95 -13.46
N LEU A 115 -16.97 6.12 -14.35
CA LEU A 115 -15.67 5.47 -14.14
C LEU A 115 -14.54 6.50 -14.05
N THR A 116 -14.67 7.62 -14.77
CA THR A 116 -13.74 8.75 -14.73
C THR A 116 -13.66 9.42 -13.37
N ASP A 117 -14.75 9.49 -12.62
CA ASP A 117 -14.72 10.04 -11.25
C ASP A 117 -13.97 9.09 -10.30
N LEU A 118 -14.16 7.78 -10.46
CA LEU A 118 -13.42 6.78 -9.70
C LEU A 118 -11.92 6.85 -10.00
N THR A 119 -11.53 6.80 -11.28
CA THR A 119 -10.10 6.84 -11.67
C THR A 119 -9.46 8.17 -11.27
N ARG A 120 -10.12 9.31 -11.47
CA ARG A 120 -9.65 10.63 -11.01
C ARG A 120 -9.42 10.65 -9.50
N THR A 121 -10.41 10.20 -8.72
CA THR A 121 -10.33 10.22 -7.24
C THR A 121 -9.21 9.31 -6.75
N ALA A 122 -9.08 8.11 -7.33
CA ALA A 122 -8.04 7.15 -6.97
C ALA A 122 -6.63 7.69 -7.31
N ILE A 123 -6.46 8.24 -8.51
CA ILE A 123 -5.19 8.86 -8.95
C ILE A 123 -4.81 10.03 -8.03
N ALA A 124 -5.77 10.91 -7.71
CA ALA A 124 -5.51 12.07 -6.85
C ALA A 124 -5.13 11.65 -5.42
N TYR A 125 -5.82 10.66 -4.85
CA TYR A 125 -5.48 10.12 -3.53
C TYR A 125 -4.06 9.55 -3.51
N ALA A 126 -3.71 8.74 -4.52
CA ALA A 126 -2.40 8.12 -4.60
C ALA A 126 -1.28 9.15 -4.82
N ALA A 127 -1.49 10.11 -5.73
CA ALA A 127 -0.57 11.22 -6.00
C ALA A 127 -0.35 12.12 -4.76
N ALA A 128 -1.38 12.32 -3.94
CA ALA A 128 -1.27 13.04 -2.66
C ALA A 128 -0.50 12.24 -1.58
N GLY A 129 -0.05 11.03 -1.90
CA GLY A 129 0.72 10.16 -1.01
C GLY A 129 -0.14 9.32 -0.09
N GLY A 130 -1.39 9.04 -0.47
CA GLY A 130 -2.34 8.20 0.26
C GLY A 130 -2.06 6.69 0.18
N GLY A 131 -1.15 6.27 -0.70
CA GLY A 131 -0.71 4.88 -0.84
C GLY A 131 -1.19 4.25 -2.14
N ASN A 132 -1.61 2.98 -2.06
CA ASN A 132 -1.95 2.15 -3.21
C ASN A 132 -3.21 2.66 -3.92
N ILE A 133 -3.12 2.94 -5.22
CA ILE A 133 -4.23 3.43 -6.03
C ILE A 133 -5.34 2.38 -6.23
N ASN A 134 -4.99 1.09 -6.13
CA ASN A 134 -5.90 -0.03 -6.34
C ASN A 134 -6.64 -0.44 -5.07
N PHE A 135 -6.12 -0.05 -3.90
CA PHE A 135 -6.68 -0.40 -2.61
C PHE A 135 -6.74 0.84 -1.73
N ILE A 136 -7.86 1.55 -1.81
CA ILE A 136 -8.07 2.78 -1.05
C ILE A 136 -9.19 2.54 -0.05
N ALA A 137 -8.91 2.86 1.21
CA ALA A 137 -9.88 2.80 2.28
C ALA A 137 -10.54 1.43 2.49
N GLY A 138 -9.75 0.36 2.38
CA GLY A 138 -10.24 -1.01 2.54
C GLY A 138 -11.01 -1.55 1.33
N ILE A 139 -11.04 -0.83 0.21
CA ILE A 139 -11.82 -1.17 -0.98
C ILE A 139 -10.87 -1.47 -2.15
N ASP A 140 -11.02 -2.67 -2.72
CA ASP A 140 -10.35 -3.08 -3.96
C ASP A 140 -10.99 -2.38 -5.16
N LEU A 141 -10.41 -1.26 -5.56
CA LEU A 141 -10.86 -0.46 -6.68
C LEU A 141 -10.49 -1.10 -8.02
N VAL A 142 -9.43 -1.92 -8.09
CA VAL A 142 -9.07 -2.59 -9.35
C VAL A 142 -10.14 -3.57 -9.78
N THR A 143 -10.61 -4.40 -8.87
CA THR A 143 -11.71 -5.33 -9.18
C THR A 143 -12.96 -4.57 -9.60
N ILE A 144 -13.28 -3.44 -8.93
CA ILE A 144 -14.44 -2.60 -9.29
C ILE A 144 -14.28 -1.98 -10.69
N MET A 145 -13.12 -1.40 -10.99
CA MET A 145 -12.84 -0.78 -12.30
C MET A 145 -12.88 -1.82 -13.42
N MET A 146 -12.26 -2.98 -13.22
CA MET A 146 -12.11 -4.02 -14.25
C MET A 146 -13.34 -4.91 -14.42
N ASN A 147 -14.26 -4.90 -13.46
CA ASN A 147 -15.57 -5.56 -13.60
C ASN A 147 -16.67 -4.61 -14.08
N ARG A 148 -16.34 -3.38 -14.45
CA ARG A 148 -17.33 -2.41 -14.92
C ARG A 148 -17.97 -2.91 -16.22
N PRO A 149 -19.31 -3.05 -16.29
CA PRO A 149 -19.97 -3.46 -17.52
C PRO A 149 -19.74 -2.46 -18.65
N GLY A 150 -19.51 -2.98 -19.86
CA GLY A 150 -19.37 -2.19 -21.08
C GLY A 150 -18.07 -1.41 -21.19
N LEU A 151 -16.99 -1.86 -20.53
CA LEU A 151 -15.67 -1.22 -20.60
C LEU A 151 -15.19 -1.09 -22.06
N GLU A 152 -15.45 -2.10 -22.90
CA GLU A 152 -15.14 -2.13 -24.33
C GLU A 152 -15.86 -1.05 -25.16
N THR A 153 -16.95 -0.48 -24.65
CA THR A 153 -17.69 0.58 -25.33
C THR A 153 -17.27 1.98 -24.88
N LYS A 154 -16.29 2.07 -23.98
CA LYS A 154 -15.82 3.35 -23.44
C LYS A 154 -14.82 4.01 -24.37
N GLY A 155 -14.79 5.34 -24.32
CA GLY A 155 -13.86 6.14 -25.09
C GLY A 155 -12.43 5.98 -24.59
N VAL A 156 -11.45 6.29 -25.45
CA VAL A 156 -10.03 6.11 -25.12
C VAL A 156 -9.63 6.80 -23.82
N VAL A 157 -10.25 7.94 -23.46
CA VAL A 157 -9.98 8.66 -22.20
C VAL A 157 -10.28 7.79 -20.97
N GLU A 158 -11.43 7.12 -20.92
CA GLU A 158 -11.79 6.25 -19.79
C GLU A 158 -10.87 5.02 -19.75
N LEU A 159 -10.58 4.43 -20.92
CA LEU A 159 -9.71 3.25 -21.02
C LEU A 159 -8.29 3.56 -20.55
N VAL A 160 -7.73 4.70 -20.98
CA VAL A 160 -6.38 5.16 -20.60
C VAL A 160 -6.28 5.41 -19.11
N THR A 161 -7.22 6.14 -18.51
CA THR A 161 -7.18 6.39 -17.05
C THR A 161 -7.38 5.12 -16.23
N THR A 162 -8.20 4.19 -16.72
CA THR A 162 -8.37 2.86 -16.12
C THR A 162 -7.09 2.03 -16.21
N TYR A 163 -6.41 2.06 -17.36
CA TYR A 163 -5.12 1.39 -17.54
C TYR A 163 -4.06 1.99 -16.61
N ILE A 164 -3.94 3.33 -16.54
CA ILE A 164 -2.98 4.00 -15.65
C ILE A 164 -3.22 3.61 -14.20
N ALA A 165 -4.48 3.56 -13.76
CA ALA A 165 -4.80 3.17 -12.39
C ALA A 165 -4.44 1.71 -12.11
N SER A 166 -4.56 0.82 -13.09
CA SER A 166 -4.51 -0.64 -12.88
C SER A 166 -3.23 -1.34 -13.35
N LYS A 167 -2.37 -0.73 -14.17
CA LYS A 167 -1.21 -1.38 -14.80
C LYS A 167 -0.23 -2.02 -13.82
N ASP A 168 -0.15 -1.48 -12.60
CA ASP A 168 0.74 -1.96 -11.54
C ASP A 168 -0.02 -2.80 -10.48
N SER A 169 -1.16 -3.40 -10.84
CA SER A 169 -2.06 -4.14 -9.93
C SER A 169 -1.63 -5.56 -9.59
N GLY A 170 -0.68 -6.14 -10.34
CA GLY A 170 -0.25 -7.54 -10.23
C GLY A 170 0.37 -7.96 -8.88
N SER A 171 0.29 -7.10 -7.86
CA SER A 171 0.87 -7.30 -6.54
C SER A 171 -0.13 -7.36 -5.38
N TYR A 172 -1.44 -7.09 -5.58
CA TYR A 172 -2.27 -6.66 -4.45
C TYR A 172 -3.61 -7.37 -4.23
N ALA A 173 -3.96 -8.38 -5.04
CA ALA A 173 -5.11 -9.23 -4.74
C ALA A 173 -4.95 -10.59 -5.43
N PRO A 174 -4.31 -11.60 -4.81
CA PRO A 174 -4.09 -12.92 -5.41
C PRO A 174 -5.39 -13.65 -5.84
N TYR A 175 -6.56 -13.14 -5.43
CA TYR A 175 -7.87 -13.72 -5.74
C TYR A 175 -8.85 -12.72 -6.37
N ALA A 176 -8.38 -11.55 -6.82
CA ALA A 176 -9.20 -10.69 -7.66
C ALA A 176 -9.63 -11.49 -8.90
N ARG A 177 -10.94 -11.51 -9.18
CA ARG A 177 -11.50 -12.11 -10.39
C ARG A 177 -12.04 -11.00 -11.29
N PRO A 178 -11.16 -10.19 -11.92
CA PRO A 178 -11.61 -9.18 -12.83
C PRO A 178 -11.97 -9.79 -14.19
N ASN A 179 -12.95 -9.20 -14.88
CA ASN A 179 -13.36 -9.54 -16.24
C ASN A 179 -12.33 -9.02 -17.25
N TRP A 180 -11.61 -7.95 -16.89
CA TRP A 180 -10.55 -7.32 -17.67
C TRP A 180 -9.23 -7.36 -16.93
N TYR A 181 -8.14 -7.47 -17.68
CA TYR A 181 -6.78 -7.34 -17.15
C TYR A 181 -6.08 -6.14 -17.80
N PRO A 182 -5.11 -5.49 -17.13
CA PRO A 182 -4.45 -4.31 -17.69
C PRO A 182 -3.78 -4.54 -19.04
N ASP A 183 -3.24 -5.72 -19.29
CA ASP A 183 -2.67 -6.14 -20.58
C ASP A 183 -3.72 -6.27 -21.68
N ALA A 184 -4.88 -6.87 -21.37
CA ALA A 184 -6.02 -6.92 -22.28
C ALA A 184 -6.57 -5.53 -22.60
N LEU A 185 -6.60 -4.64 -21.59
CA LEU A 185 -7.00 -3.25 -21.77
C LEU A 185 -6.01 -2.47 -22.65
N LEU A 186 -4.70 -2.66 -22.44
CA LEU A 186 -3.66 -2.07 -23.29
C LEU A 186 -3.77 -2.58 -24.73
N HIS A 187 -3.99 -3.89 -24.91
CA HIS A 187 -4.20 -4.49 -26.22
C HIS A 187 -5.43 -3.88 -26.91
N PHE A 188 -6.55 -3.76 -26.20
CA PHE A 188 -7.76 -3.15 -26.74
C PHE A 188 -7.55 -1.68 -27.12
N ILE A 189 -6.84 -0.90 -26.29
CA ILE A 189 -6.46 0.48 -26.65
C ILE A 189 -5.67 0.50 -27.95
N ARG A 190 -4.73 -0.44 -28.18
CA ARG A 190 -3.98 -0.53 -29.45
C ARG A 190 -4.90 -0.82 -30.64
N GLU A 191 -5.87 -1.71 -30.48
CA GLU A 191 -6.83 -2.06 -31.56
C GLU A 191 -7.76 -0.92 -31.95
N LEU A 192 -7.95 0.09 -31.09
CA LEU A 192 -8.73 1.28 -31.41
C LEU A 192 -8.02 2.25 -32.36
N GLN A 193 -6.74 2.04 -32.66
CA GLN A 193 -6.01 2.88 -33.62
C GLN A 193 -6.65 2.80 -35.00
N GLN A 194 -6.94 3.95 -35.59
CA GLN A 194 -7.45 4.05 -36.96
C GLN A 194 -6.32 3.91 -37.98
N GLU A 195 -6.65 3.57 -39.23
CA GLU A 195 -5.67 3.41 -40.33
C GLU A 195 -4.80 4.66 -40.58
N ASN A 196 -5.28 5.84 -40.19
CA ASN A 196 -4.54 7.10 -40.31
C ASN A 196 -3.59 7.37 -39.12
N GLY A 197 -3.50 6.44 -38.16
CA GLY A 197 -2.65 6.53 -36.97
C GLY A 197 -3.31 7.18 -35.74
N SER A 198 -4.53 7.72 -35.87
CA SER A 198 -5.22 8.45 -34.80
C SER A 198 -6.14 7.57 -33.93
N TRP A 199 -6.55 8.08 -32.76
CA TRP A 199 -7.55 7.43 -31.91
C TRP A 199 -8.88 8.19 -31.92
N PRO A 200 -10.02 7.47 -31.99
CA PRO A 200 -11.32 8.09 -32.04
C PRO A 200 -11.74 8.69 -30.69
N SER A 201 -12.44 9.82 -30.76
CA SER A 201 -13.37 10.23 -29.70
C SER A 201 -14.61 9.33 -29.70
N ILE A 202 -15.18 9.05 -28.52
CA ILE A 202 -16.40 8.25 -28.40
C ILE A 202 -17.61 8.90 -29.10
N ASP A 203 -17.69 10.23 -29.08
CA ASP A 203 -18.83 10.99 -29.60
C ASP A 203 -18.69 11.28 -31.09
N ALA A 204 -17.46 11.54 -31.56
CA ALA A 204 -17.20 11.90 -32.95
C ALA A 204 -16.99 10.66 -33.84
N GLY A 205 -16.45 9.57 -33.30
CA GLY A 205 -15.97 8.41 -34.07
C GLY A 205 -14.76 8.71 -34.97
N GLU A 206 -14.34 9.98 -35.05
CA GLU A 206 -13.18 10.48 -35.78
C GLU A 206 -11.99 10.68 -34.84
N GLY A 207 -10.79 10.60 -35.41
CA GLY A 207 -9.53 10.89 -34.73
C GLY A 207 -9.46 12.29 -34.14
N THR A 208 -9.05 12.42 -32.88
CA THR A 208 -8.84 13.73 -32.22
C THR A 208 -7.44 13.87 -31.63
N VAL A 209 -6.97 15.11 -31.44
CA VAL A 209 -5.66 15.38 -30.84
C VAL A 209 -5.60 14.82 -29.41
N GLU A 210 -6.61 15.08 -28.59
CA GLU A 210 -6.73 14.59 -27.21
C GLU A 210 -6.65 13.06 -27.14
N ALA A 211 -7.52 12.37 -27.88
CA ALA A 211 -7.58 10.91 -27.89
C ALA A 211 -6.24 10.28 -28.30
N THR A 212 -5.59 10.85 -29.32
CA THR A 212 -4.32 10.36 -29.85
C THR A 212 -3.17 10.64 -28.88
N ALA A 213 -3.13 11.81 -28.23
CA ALA A 213 -2.14 12.15 -27.22
C ALA A 213 -2.25 11.24 -25.98
N LEU A 214 -3.47 10.97 -25.49
CA LEU A 214 -3.70 10.08 -24.35
C LEU A 214 -3.32 8.62 -24.65
N ALA A 215 -3.61 8.14 -25.86
CA ALA A 215 -3.16 6.83 -26.31
C ALA A 215 -1.61 6.76 -26.33
N LEU A 216 -0.94 7.79 -26.86
CA LEU A 216 0.52 7.89 -26.87
C LEU A 216 1.13 7.92 -25.47
N ILE A 217 0.51 8.59 -24.49
CA ILE A 217 0.96 8.54 -23.09
C ILE A 217 0.93 7.09 -22.57
N THR A 218 -0.10 6.33 -22.92
CA THR A 218 -0.28 4.94 -22.50
C THR A 218 0.70 3.99 -23.17
N LEU A 219 0.94 4.18 -24.47
CA LEU A 219 1.85 3.38 -25.27
C LEU A 219 3.33 3.72 -25.04
N SER A 220 3.61 4.83 -24.36
CA SER A 220 4.98 5.27 -24.17
C SER A 220 5.85 4.23 -23.43
N PRO A 221 7.13 4.10 -23.81
CA PRO A 221 8.01 3.04 -23.33
C PRO A 221 8.12 3.04 -21.80
N SER A 222 8.09 1.85 -21.22
CA SER A 222 8.31 1.67 -19.78
C SER A 222 9.77 1.99 -19.45
N PRO A 223 10.06 2.73 -18.36
CA PRO A 223 11.45 2.96 -17.92
C PRO A 223 12.20 1.67 -17.54
N TRP A 224 11.48 0.54 -17.43
CA TRP A 224 12.03 -0.77 -17.07
C TRP A 224 12.20 -1.72 -18.27
N ILE A 225 11.69 -1.35 -19.44
CA ILE A 225 11.79 -2.16 -20.66
C ILE A 225 12.57 -1.35 -21.68
N VAL A 226 13.77 -1.82 -22.01
CA VAL A 226 14.53 -1.30 -23.16
C VAL A 226 13.87 -1.88 -24.41
N GLU A 227 12.82 -1.24 -24.93
CA GLU A 227 12.35 -1.56 -26.27
C GLU A 227 13.35 -0.96 -27.28
N PRO A 228 13.93 -1.77 -28.17
CA PRO A 228 15.05 -1.33 -29.00
C PRO A 228 14.65 -0.38 -30.13
N GLU A 229 13.36 -0.27 -30.49
CA GLU A 229 12.86 0.61 -31.56
C GLU A 229 11.44 1.13 -31.23
N GLU A 230 11.10 2.32 -31.73
CA GLU A 230 9.76 2.92 -31.63
C GLU A 230 8.72 2.05 -32.34
N SER A 231 7.60 1.75 -31.68
CA SER A 231 6.55 0.90 -32.27
C SER A 231 5.89 1.58 -33.48
N GLU A 232 5.40 0.78 -34.42
CA GLU A 232 4.73 1.30 -35.63
C GLU A 232 3.52 2.17 -35.29
N GLU A 233 2.77 1.77 -34.27
CA GLU A 233 1.60 2.47 -33.77
C GLU A 233 1.96 3.87 -33.25
N VAL A 234 3.03 3.98 -32.47
CA VAL A 234 3.55 5.25 -31.95
C VAL A 234 4.01 6.16 -33.09
N ARG A 235 4.74 5.59 -34.06
CA ARG A 235 5.25 6.31 -35.24
C ARG A 235 4.13 6.89 -36.09
N GLN A 236 3.07 6.12 -36.36
CA GLN A 236 1.92 6.59 -37.13
C GLN A 236 1.13 7.68 -36.39
N ALA A 237 0.97 7.54 -35.07
CA ALA A 237 0.29 8.53 -34.24
C ALA A 237 1.04 9.88 -34.21
N LEU A 238 2.37 9.84 -34.07
CA LEU A 238 3.21 11.03 -34.10
C LEU A 238 3.20 11.70 -35.48
N ALA A 239 3.22 10.93 -36.57
CA ALA A 239 3.07 11.46 -37.92
C ALA A 239 1.70 12.14 -38.11
N TRP A 240 0.63 11.54 -37.58
CA TRP A 240 -0.70 12.13 -37.63
C TRP A 240 -0.78 13.44 -36.82
N LEU A 241 -0.22 13.47 -35.60
CA LEU A 241 -0.14 14.70 -34.80
C LEU A 241 0.67 15.79 -35.50
N HIS A 242 1.82 15.45 -36.10
CA HIS A 242 2.60 16.42 -36.87
C HIS A 242 1.77 17.06 -38.00
N ALA A 243 0.91 16.28 -38.65
CA ALA A 243 -0.04 16.79 -39.66
C ALA A 243 -1.19 17.63 -39.09
N GLN A 244 -1.52 17.52 -37.79
CA GLN A 244 -2.51 18.38 -37.12
C GLN A 244 -1.92 19.70 -36.57
N GLN A 245 -0.59 19.82 -36.53
CA GLN A 245 0.08 20.98 -35.96
C GLN A 245 -0.19 22.25 -36.79
N THR A 246 -0.49 23.35 -36.12
CA THR A 246 -0.63 24.66 -36.77
C THR A 246 0.74 25.33 -36.95
N VAL A 247 0.84 26.31 -37.87
CA VAL A 247 2.11 26.98 -38.21
C VAL A 247 2.77 27.69 -37.01
N ASP A 248 1.99 28.10 -36.01
CA ASP A 248 2.46 28.69 -34.77
C ASP A 248 2.90 27.66 -33.72
N GLY A 249 2.92 26.37 -34.08
CA GLY A 249 3.39 25.27 -33.23
C GLY A 249 2.32 24.61 -32.37
N GLY A 250 1.11 25.19 -32.32
CA GLY A 250 0.00 24.71 -31.51
C GLY A 250 -0.84 23.62 -32.15
N PHE A 251 -1.89 23.24 -31.43
CA PHE A 251 -2.91 22.28 -31.85
C PHE A 251 -4.29 22.87 -31.59
N GLU A 252 -5.17 22.82 -32.59
CA GLU A 252 -6.58 23.27 -32.51
C GLU A 252 -6.78 24.73 -32.06
N GLY A 253 -5.72 25.54 -32.03
CA GLY A 253 -5.75 26.87 -31.42
C GLY A 253 -6.02 26.85 -29.90
N SER A 254 -5.72 25.72 -29.24
CA SER A 254 -5.99 25.43 -27.84
C SER A 254 -4.71 25.22 -27.04
N THR A 255 -4.64 25.88 -25.89
CA THR A 255 -3.60 25.63 -24.87
C THR A 255 -3.71 24.22 -24.30
N ALA A 256 -4.92 23.74 -24.02
CA ALA A 256 -5.16 22.39 -23.51
C ALA A 256 -4.68 21.30 -24.49
N ALA A 257 -5.10 21.36 -25.76
CA ALA A 257 -4.69 20.38 -26.77
C ALA A 257 -3.17 20.37 -26.99
N THR A 258 -2.55 21.56 -27.03
CA THR A 258 -1.09 21.68 -27.19
C THR A 258 -0.35 21.12 -25.97
N ALA A 259 -0.85 21.36 -24.77
CA ALA A 259 -0.29 20.83 -23.53
C ALA A 259 -0.35 19.30 -23.47
N GLU A 260 -1.46 18.67 -23.88
CA GLU A 260 -1.59 17.22 -23.94
C GLU A 260 -0.57 16.59 -24.89
N VAL A 261 -0.33 17.21 -26.06
CA VAL A 261 0.73 16.78 -26.98
C VAL A 261 2.11 16.89 -26.34
N ILE A 262 2.41 17.97 -25.61
CA ILE A 262 3.69 18.11 -24.88
C ILE A 262 3.87 16.99 -23.84
N ILE A 263 2.81 16.64 -23.11
CA ILE A 263 2.84 15.52 -22.14
C ILE A 263 3.09 14.19 -22.87
N ALA A 264 2.43 13.96 -24.01
CA ALA A 264 2.62 12.76 -24.82
C ALA A 264 4.05 12.65 -25.37
N LEU A 265 4.61 13.73 -25.92
CA LEU A 265 6.00 13.78 -26.41
C LEU A 265 6.99 13.52 -25.27
N SER A 266 6.83 14.21 -24.15
CA SER A 266 7.69 14.04 -22.96
C SER A 266 7.65 12.61 -22.41
N SER A 267 6.46 11.98 -22.44
CA SER A 267 6.27 10.60 -22.02
C SER A 267 6.97 9.61 -22.96
N ASN A 268 6.97 9.89 -24.26
CA ASN A 268 7.67 9.13 -25.30
C ASN A 268 9.15 9.49 -25.47
N ARG A 269 9.70 10.31 -24.56
CA ARG A 269 11.11 10.77 -24.58
C ARG A 269 11.48 11.60 -25.82
N ILE A 270 10.50 12.27 -26.41
CA ILE A 270 10.67 13.16 -27.56
C ILE A 270 10.72 14.61 -27.04
N ASP A 271 11.73 15.35 -27.48
CA ASP A 271 11.87 16.76 -27.12
C ASP A 271 10.82 17.61 -27.85
N ALA A 272 9.86 18.14 -27.10
CA ALA A 272 8.82 19.01 -27.64
C ALA A 272 9.36 20.26 -28.34
N ALA A 273 10.60 20.70 -28.06
CA ALA A 273 11.25 21.79 -28.79
C ALA A 273 11.62 21.41 -30.23
N THR A 274 11.69 20.11 -30.54
CA THR A 274 12.04 19.62 -31.89
C THR A 274 10.81 19.20 -32.72
N PHE A 275 9.63 19.17 -32.10
CA PHE A 275 8.38 18.77 -32.75
C PHE A 275 7.73 19.96 -33.46
N ALA A 276 8.30 20.39 -34.59
CA ALA A 276 7.82 21.54 -35.36
C ALA A 276 7.66 21.21 -36.85
N LEU A 277 6.70 21.85 -37.52
CA LEU A 277 6.64 21.90 -38.98
C LEU A 277 7.91 22.59 -39.54
N PRO A 278 8.34 22.28 -40.79
CA PRO A 278 9.45 22.98 -41.42
C PRO A 278 9.25 24.51 -41.44
N GLY A 279 10.03 25.23 -40.65
CA GLY A 279 9.94 26.69 -40.51
C GLY A 279 8.76 27.20 -39.67
N GLY A 280 8.03 26.32 -38.99
CA GLY A 280 6.95 26.67 -38.05
C GLY A 280 7.43 26.87 -36.61
N GLY A 281 6.52 27.32 -35.75
CA GLY A 281 6.75 27.44 -34.30
C GLY A 281 6.75 26.08 -33.58
N GLN A 282 7.21 26.09 -32.33
CA GLN A 282 7.29 24.89 -31.49
C GLN A 282 6.10 24.80 -30.51
N PRO A 283 5.65 23.60 -30.10
CA PRO A 283 4.60 23.43 -29.09
C PRO A 283 4.88 24.17 -27.79
N LEU A 284 6.14 24.17 -27.32
CA LEU A 284 6.55 24.89 -26.12
C LEU A 284 6.48 26.41 -26.30
N GLU A 285 6.86 26.94 -27.46
CA GLU A 285 6.74 28.36 -27.78
C GLU A 285 5.27 28.78 -27.82
N TYR A 286 4.42 27.97 -28.46
CA TYR A 286 2.98 28.17 -28.45
C TYR A 286 2.45 28.20 -27.02
N LEU A 287 2.75 27.20 -26.19
CA LEU A 287 2.28 27.12 -24.81
C LEU A 287 2.71 28.36 -24.00
N MET A 288 3.98 28.73 -24.09
CA MET A 288 4.53 29.88 -23.36
C MET A 288 3.96 31.22 -23.84
N SER A 289 3.57 31.33 -25.11
CA SER A 289 2.87 32.52 -25.63
C SER A 289 1.49 32.73 -24.99
N ARG A 290 0.91 31.70 -24.37
CA ARG A 290 -0.41 31.73 -23.73
C ARG A 290 -0.35 32.12 -22.25
N ARG A 291 0.86 32.21 -21.67
CA ARG A 291 1.09 32.66 -20.30
C ARG A 291 0.63 34.10 -20.12
N LEU A 292 -0.03 34.38 -19.00
CA LEU A 292 -0.48 35.72 -18.64
C LEU A 292 0.51 36.39 -17.68
N THR A 293 0.56 37.72 -17.72
CA THR A 293 1.44 38.51 -16.82
C THR A 293 1.08 38.39 -15.35
N ALA A 294 -0.19 38.09 -15.04
CA ALA A 294 -0.67 37.84 -13.69
C ALA A 294 -0.47 36.38 -13.22
N GLY A 295 0.21 35.56 -14.02
CA GLY A 295 0.32 34.11 -13.83
C GLY A 295 -0.81 33.33 -14.52
N GLY A 296 -0.59 32.04 -14.71
CA GLY A 296 -1.55 31.14 -15.38
C GLY A 296 -1.59 31.33 -16.90
N PHE A 297 -2.55 30.68 -17.54
CA PHE A 297 -2.62 30.57 -18.99
C PHE A 297 -4.02 30.87 -19.53
N SER A 298 -4.05 31.49 -20.71
CA SER A 298 -5.28 31.64 -21.51
C SER A 298 -5.52 30.42 -22.38
N GLU A 299 -6.78 30.11 -22.69
CA GLU A 299 -7.11 28.96 -23.56
C GLU A 299 -6.90 29.27 -25.04
N ARG A 300 -7.20 30.52 -25.45
CA ARG A 300 -7.17 30.94 -26.87
C ARG A 300 -6.30 32.17 -27.15
N GLY A 301 -5.50 32.63 -26.19
CA GLY A 301 -4.69 33.86 -26.32
C GLY A 301 -5.51 35.16 -26.34
N ASP A 302 -6.71 35.12 -25.78
CA ASP A 302 -7.59 36.26 -25.59
C ASP A 302 -7.20 37.12 -24.35
N GLY A 303 -6.13 36.75 -23.66
CA GLY A 303 -5.69 37.42 -22.43
C GLY A 303 -6.52 37.07 -21.20
N VAL A 304 -7.46 36.11 -21.30
CA VAL A 304 -8.36 35.71 -20.22
C VAL A 304 -7.78 34.50 -19.49
N LEU A 305 -7.67 34.58 -18.16
CA LEU A 305 -7.25 33.45 -17.33
C LEU A 305 -8.24 32.30 -17.47
N ASN A 306 -7.73 31.11 -17.81
CA ASN A 306 -8.50 29.88 -17.85
C ASN A 306 -7.83 28.83 -16.95
N MET A 307 -8.55 28.36 -15.93
CA MET A 307 -7.99 27.42 -14.95
C MET A 307 -7.73 26.02 -15.52
N SER A 308 -8.49 25.56 -16.53
CA SER A 308 -8.23 24.29 -17.19
C SER A 308 -7.01 24.39 -18.11
N ALA A 309 -6.87 25.50 -18.85
CA ALA A 309 -5.66 25.79 -19.62
C ALA A 309 -4.43 25.88 -18.71
N THR A 310 -4.59 26.52 -17.55
CA THR A 310 -3.53 26.64 -16.52
C THR A 310 -3.14 25.29 -15.94
N LEU A 311 -4.10 24.42 -15.63
CA LEU A 311 -3.85 23.04 -15.20
C LEU A 311 -3.07 22.25 -16.25
N ASN A 312 -3.54 22.27 -17.51
CA ASN A 312 -2.90 21.53 -18.59
C ASN A 312 -1.48 22.04 -18.87
N ALA A 313 -1.28 23.36 -18.91
CA ALA A 313 0.04 23.96 -19.05
C ALA A 313 0.98 23.60 -17.89
N TYR A 314 0.47 23.60 -16.65
CA TYR A 314 1.24 23.19 -15.47
C TYR A 314 1.70 21.73 -15.56
N LEU A 315 0.80 20.81 -15.94
CA LEU A 315 1.14 19.40 -16.13
C LEU A 315 2.10 19.18 -17.31
N ALA A 316 1.95 19.92 -18.40
CA ALA A 316 2.86 19.88 -19.55
C ALA A 316 4.27 20.37 -19.21
N LEU A 317 4.40 21.51 -18.54
CA LEU A 317 5.70 22.02 -18.08
C LEU A 317 6.35 21.06 -17.07
N THR A 318 5.55 20.46 -16.19
CA THR A 318 6.04 19.45 -15.25
C THR A 318 6.54 18.21 -16.00
N ALA A 319 5.78 17.68 -16.96
CA ALA A 319 6.17 16.53 -17.78
C ALA A 319 7.46 16.81 -18.57
N TYR A 320 7.59 18.00 -19.16
CA TYR A 320 8.77 18.40 -19.91
C TYR A 320 10.01 18.54 -19.01
N LYS A 321 9.86 19.12 -17.82
CA LYS A 321 10.92 19.20 -16.80
C LYS A 321 11.41 17.80 -16.39
N LEU A 322 10.49 16.88 -16.11
CA LEU A 322 10.82 15.49 -15.78
C LEU A 322 11.59 14.81 -16.92
N TYR A 323 11.14 15.01 -18.17
CA TYR A 323 11.82 14.49 -19.36
C TYR A 323 13.27 15.01 -19.45
N LEU A 324 13.49 16.32 -19.34
CA LEU A 324 14.83 16.92 -19.43
C LEU A 324 15.77 16.44 -18.32
N ASN A 325 15.23 16.09 -17.15
CA ASN A 325 16.00 15.53 -16.04
C ASN A 325 16.28 14.02 -16.18
N GLY A 326 15.73 13.34 -17.19
CA GLY A 326 15.78 11.88 -17.31
C GLY A 326 14.97 11.16 -16.23
N GLU A 327 13.99 11.84 -15.63
CA GLU A 327 13.16 11.30 -14.56
C GLU A 327 11.99 10.45 -15.10
N LYS A 328 11.32 9.72 -14.19
CA LYS A 328 10.11 8.94 -14.51
C LYS A 328 8.99 9.85 -15.03
N ARG A 329 8.06 9.31 -15.82
CA ARG A 329 6.97 10.09 -16.42
C ARG A 329 6.05 10.69 -15.36
N LEU A 330 5.22 11.64 -15.79
CA LEU A 330 4.19 12.27 -14.97
C LEU A 330 3.28 11.23 -14.29
N ILE A 331 2.92 10.17 -15.02
CA ILE A 331 2.00 9.10 -14.59
C ILE A 331 2.68 7.90 -13.91
N ASP A 332 4.00 7.93 -13.71
CA ASP A 332 4.73 6.83 -13.09
C ASP A 332 4.89 7.01 -11.58
N GLY A 333 4.94 5.90 -10.83
CA GLY A 333 5.14 5.93 -9.38
C GLY A 333 3.91 6.38 -8.58
N LEU A 334 2.76 6.51 -9.26
CA LEU A 334 1.47 6.79 -8.62
C LEU A 334 0.98 5.63 -7.76
N ASN A 335 1.40 4.39 -8.05
CA ASN A 335 1.04 3.21 -7.27
C ASN A 335 2.13 2.83 -6.23
N SER A 336 2.68 3.81 -5.51
CA SER A 336 3.62 3.54 -4.42
C SER A 336 2.85 3.41 -3.10
N SER A 337 2.93 2.23 -2.47
CA SER A 337 2.34 2.03 -1.16
C SER A 337 3.20 2.67 -0.07
N LYS A 338 2.56 3.31 0.91
CA LYS A 338 3.14 3.66 2.21
C LYS A 338 2.60 2.67 3.24
N GLY A 339 2.84 1.39 3.02
CA GLY A 339 2.46 0.35 3.96
C GLY A 339 3.57 0.07 4.96
N ILE A 340 3.46 -1.09 5.59
CA ILE A 340 4.40 -1.58 6.59
C ILE A 340 4.96 -2.91 6.10
N ALA A 341 6.25 -3.11 6.32
CA ALA A 341 6.95 -4.38 6.18
C ALA A 341 7.60 -4.72 7.53
N ASP A 342 7.83 -6.00 7.79
CA ASP A 342 8.57 -6.43 8.99
C ASP A 342 10.07 -6.44 8.70
N ILE A 343 10.88 -6.13 9.72
CA ILE A 343 12.33 -6.29 9.67
C ILE A 343 12.79 -7.24 10.76
N GLN A 344 13.69 -8.16 10.39
CA GLN A 344 14.40 -9.05 11.29
C GLN A 344 15.90 -8.92 11.04
N ILE A 345 16.67 -8.69 12.11
CA ILE A 345 18.13 -8.49 12.06
C ILE A 345 18.84 -9.60 12.82
N GLU A 346 19.58 -10.42 12.10
CA GLU A 346 20.19 -11.66 12.62
C GLU A 346 21.72 -11.63 12.55
N GLY A 347 22.35 -11.62 13.72
CA GLY A 347 23.78 -11.81 13.86
C GLY A 347 24.19 -13.29 13.74
N PRO A 348 25.51 -13.58 13.80
CA PRO A 348 26.01 -14.94 13.70
C PRO A 348 25.73 -15.81 14.94
N THR A 349 25.30 -15.21 16.05
CA THR A 349 25.09 -15.89 17.34
C THR A 349 23.74 -15.58 17.99
N GLY A 350 22.96 -14.63 17.44
CA GLY A 350 21.67 -14.23 18.00
C GLY A 350 20.98 -13.15 17.18
N THR A 351 19.70 -12.93 17.49
CA THR A 351 18.93 -11.80 16.96
C THR A 351 19.44 -10.51 17.58
N ILE A 352 19.57 -9.48 16.75
CA ILE A 352 19.99 -8.13 17.16
C ILE A 352 18.77 -7.24 17.36
N ALA A 353 17.85 -7.24 16.41
CA ALA A 353 16.64 -6.43 16.46
C ALA A 353 15.53 -7.00 15.57
N GLN A 354 14.29 -6.68 15.90
CA GLN A 354 13.09 -6.98 15.12
C GLN A 354 12.11 -5.83 15.28
N GLY A 355 11.34 -5.54 14.23
CA GLY A 355 10.34 -4.48 14.27
C GLY A 355 9.63 -4.29 12.94
N SER A 356 9.04 -3.12 12.77
CA SER A 356 8.30 -2.75 11.56
C SER A 356 8.95 -1.54 10.89
N ILE A 357 8.94 -1.54 9.56
CA ILE A 357 9.53 -0.50 8.72
C ILE A 357 8.56 -0.05 7.62
N PRO A 358 8.65 1.20 7.13
CA PRO A 358 7.87 1.62 5.96
C PRO A 358 8.22 0.78 4.72
N SER A 359 7.20 0.39 3.95
CA SER A 359 7.37 -0.24 2.64
C SER A 359 7.46 0.81 1.50
N GLY A 360 7.52 0.37 0.24
CA GLY A 360 7.44 1.24 -0.94
C GLY A 360 8.77 1.84 -1.40
N GLY A 361 9.87 1.56 -0.69
CA GLY A 361 11.22 2.04 -1.00
C GLY A 361 12.26 0.93 -1.12
N LYS A 362 13.52 1.31 -1.33
CA LYS A 362 14.64 0.34 -1.33
C LYS A 362 14.79 -0.29 0.05
N ALA A 363 14.97 -1.59 0.09
CA ALA A 363 15.06 -2.34 1.34
C ALA A 363 16.24 -1.90 2.23
N ILE A 364 17.39 -1.57 1.62
CA ILE A 364 18.55 -1.10 2.37
C ILE A 364 18.30 0.27 3.02
N ASP A 365 17.65 1.21 2.34
CA ASP A 365 17.37 2.54 2.89
C ASP A 365 16.43 2.45 4.12
N ALA A 366 15.44 1.57 4.04
CA ALA A 366 14.53 1.29 5.15
C ALA A 366 15.26 0.63 6.33
N ALA A 367 16.13 -0.35 6.07
CA ALA A 367 16.94 -0.99 7.12
C ALA A 367 17.88 0.00 7.82
N LEU A 368 18.57 0.87 7.07
CA LEU A 368 19.47 1.88 7.64
C LEU A 368 18.70 2.92 8.46
N SER A 369 17.50 3.30 8.00
CA SER A 369 16.62 4.21 8.74
C SER A 369 16.16 3.59 10.06
N TYR A 370 15.78 2.31 10.03
CA TYR A 370 15.44 1.54 11.23
C TYR A 370 16.60 1.45 12.21
N LEU A 371 17.79 1.07 11.75
CA LEU A 371 18.99 0.99 12.61
C LEU A 371 19.31 2.32 13.28
N LYS A 372 19.18 3.44 12.55
CA LYS A 372 19.38 4.78 13.09
C LYS A 372 18.32 5.14 14.14
N GLN A 373 17.06 4.78 13.90
CA GLN A 373 15.96 5.01 14.85
C GLN A 373 16.16 4.24 16.15
N GLU A 374 16.59 2.98 16.05
CA GLU A 374 16.86 2.12 17.20
C GLU A 374 18.21 2.41 17.88
N GLY A 375 19.01 3.32 17.34
CA GLY A 375 20.33 3.66 17.90
C GLY A 375 21.35 2.51 17.78
N ILE A 376 21.19 1.64 16.78
CA ILE A 376 22.11 0.52 16.52
C ILE A 376 23.24 1.01 15.62
N ASP A 377 24.48 0.92 16.11
CA ASP A 377 25.66 1.34 15.36
C ASP A 377 25.84 0.52 14.07
N PHE A 378 26.06 1.22 12.95
CA PHE A 378 26.37 0.59 11.67
C PHE A 378 27.37 1.41 10.85
N LYS A 379 28.04 0.74 9.91
CA LYS A 379 28.88 1.35 8.87
C LYS A 379 28.45 0.82 7.51
N THR A 380 28.52 1.66 6.49
CA THR A 380 28.23 1.28 5.10
C THR A 380 29.44 1.48 4.21
N GLU A 381 29.49 0.72 3.12
CA GLU A 381 30.43 0.89 2.02
C GLU A 381 29.70 0.75 0.69
N THR A 382 30.34 1.14 -0.40
CA THR A 382 29.82 0.94 -1.76
C THR A 382 30.71 -0.07 -2.47
N ASP A 383 30.12 -1.09 -3.08
CA ASP A 383 30.89 -2.09 -3.82
C ASP A 383 31.31 -1.59 -5.22
N SER A 384 32.06 -2.41 -5.94
CA SER A 384 32.55 -2.09 -7.29
C SER A 384 31.44 -1.90 -8.34
N ALA A 385 30.22 -2.37 -8.06
CA ALA A 385 29.05 -2.19 -8.92
C ALA A 385 28.21 -0.95 -8.53
N GLY A 386 28.65 -0.19 -7.52
CA GLY A 386 27.94 0.99 -7.04
C GLY A 386 26.83 0.68 -6.03
N MET A 387 26.71 -0.57 -5.56
CA MET A 387 25.69 -0.97 -4.61
C MET A 387 26.13 -0.68 -3.18
N GLN A 388 25.25 -0.02 -2.42
CA GLN A 388 25.47 0.24 -1.01
C GLN A 388 25.31 -1.06 -0.21
N MET A 389 26.23 -1.28 0.73
CA MET A 389 26.33 -2.47 1.58
C MET A 389 26.61 -2.08 3.03
N ILE A 390 26.27 -2.95 3.97
CA ILE A 390 26.58 -2.78 5.40
C ILE A 390 27.91 -3.49 5.70
N SER A 391 28.94 -2.74 6.08
CA SER A 391 30.28 -3.26 6.39
C SER A 391 30.48 -3.60 7.86
N SER A 392 29.66 -3.03 8.75
CA SER A 392 29.65 -3.33 10.19
C SER A 392 28.28 -3.02 10.77
N LEU A 393 27.81 -3.83 11.72
CA LEU A 393 26.52 -3.62 12.41
C LEU A 393 26.57 -4.20 13.81
N ALA A 394 26.14 -3.43 14.81
CA ALA A 394 26.20 -3.78 16.23
C ALA A 394 27.59 -4.31 16.68
N GLY A 395 28.66 -3.70 16.14
CA GLY A 395 30.05 -4.09 16.43
C GLY A 395 30.52 -5.37 15.74
N ILE A 396 29.71 -5.96 14.84
CA ILE A 396 30.08 -7.13 14.04
C ILE A 396 30.50 -6.66 12.65
N ASP A 397 31.80 -6.68 12.41
CA ASP A 397 32.40 -6.33 11.13
C ASP A 397 32.17 -7.44 10.08
N ALA A 398 32.07 -7.03 8.81
CA ALA A 398 32.21 -7.95 7.70
C ALA A 398 33.54 -8.71 7.81
N LYS A 399 33.56 -9.95 7.36
CA LYS A 399 34.72 -10.87 7.41
C LYS A 399 35.16 -11.25 8.83
N LEU A 400 34.29 -11.15 9.85
CA LEU A 400 34.55 -11.61 11.22
C LEU A 400 35.16 -13.02 11.29
N TYR A 401 34.70 -13.94 10.45
CA TYR A 401 35.22 -15.32 10.36
C TYR A 401 36.03 -15.59 9.08
N GLY A 402 36.52 -14.53 8.43
CA GLY A 402 37.25 -14.60 7.17
C GLY A 402 36.36 -14.79 5.92
N GLY A 403 37.01 -14.90 4.76
CA GLY A 403 36.35 -15.13 3.46
C GLY A 403 35.35 -14.04 3.05
N GLU A 404 34.30 -14.46 2.33
CA GLU A 404 33.18 -13.64 1.81
C GLU A 404 32.04 -13.47 2.84
N ASN A 405 32.33 -13.56 4.14
CA ASN A 405 31.31 -13.40 5.18
C ASN A 405 30.96 -11.91 5.34
N ARG A 406 29.67 -11.58 5.30
CA ARG A 406 29.19 -10.20 5.30
C ARG A 406 27.74 -10.10 5.77
N TRP A 407 27.30 -8.87 6.01
CA TRP A 407 25.88 -8.54 6.15
C TRP A 407 25.16 -8.64 4.79
N ARG A 408 24.00 -9.29 4.78
CA ARG A 408 23.22 -9.63 3.59
C ARG A 408 21.76 -9.27 3.79
N LEU A 409 21.05 -8.97 2.70
CA LEU A 409 19.63 -8.66 2.71
C LEU A 409 18.86 -9.70 1.88
N ALA A 410 17.73 -10.15 2.42
CA ALA A 410 16.74 -10.94 1.69
C ALA A 410 15.34 -10.45 2.04
N MET A 411 14.43 -10.45 1.07
CA MET A 411 13.03 -10.10 1.28
C MET A 411 12.16 -11.32 1.03
N TYR A 412 11.26 -11.63 1.95
CA TYR A 412 10.27 -12.69 1.79
C TYR A 412 8.93 -12.11 1.33
N ARG A 413 8.39 -12.68 0.25
CA ARG A 413 7.05 -12.39 -0.27
C ARG A 413 6.51 -13.65 -0.99
N GLY A 414 6.03 -14.61 -0.21
CA GLY A 414 5.69 -15.97 -0.69
C GLY A 414 6.91 -16.84 -1.03
N SER A 415 8.00 -16.22 -1.47
CA SER A 415 9.33 -16.82 -1.59
C SER A 415 10.42 -15.81 -1.25
N TRP A 416 11.64 -16.29 -1.01
CA TRP A 416 12.80 -15.44 -0.72
C TRP A 416 13.39 -14.83 -2.00
N MET A 417 13.55 -13.51 -1.99
CA MET A 417 14.32 -12.75 -2.96
C MET A 417 15.57 -12.20 -2.29
N LEU A 418 16.74 -12.55 -2.81
CA LEU A 418 18.03 -12.13 -2.27
C LEU A 418 18.53 -10.88 -3.00
N GLN A 419 19.17 -9.97 -2.26
CA GLN A 419 19.75 -8.76 -2.83
C GLN A 419 20.74 -9.06 -3.97
N GLU A 420 21.49 -10.14 -3.86
CA GLU A 420 22.45 -10.56 -4.89
C GLU A 420 21.81 -11.00 -6.21
N ASN A 421 20.51 -11.34 -6.20
CA ASN A 421 19.77 -11.73 -7.39
C ASN A 421 19.01 -10.53 -8.02
N ALA A 422 19.07 -9.34 -7.40
CA ALA A 422 18.33 -8.16 -7.82
C ALA A 422 19.24 -7.11 -8.45
N GLU A 423 19.25 -7.02 -9.79
CA GLU A 423 20.11 -6.08 -10.55
C GLU A 423 19.94 -4.61 -10.12
N VAL A 424 18.73 -4.23 -9.70
CA VAL A 424 18.38 -2.86 -9.25
C VAL A 424 18.16 -2.77 -7.73
N GLY A 425 18.49 -3.83 -6.99
CA GLY A 425 18.27 -3.96 -5.55
C GLY A 425 16.83 -4.28 -5.13
N LEU A 426 16.66 -4.75 -3.89
CA LEU A 426 15.36 -5.10 -3.33
C LEU A 426 14.50 -3.86 -3.04
N HIS A 427 13.22 -3.92 -3.39
CA HIS A 427 12.21 -2.91 -3.07
C HIS A 427 11.13 -3.52 -2.18
N LEU A 428 10.85 -2.88 -1.05
CA LEU A 428 9.89 -3.36 -0.07
C LEU A 428 8.46 -3.21 -0.57
N SER A 429 7.67 -4.25 -0.34
CA SER A 429 6.22 -4.26 -0.57
C SER A 429 5.48 -4.40 0.76
N ASP A 430 4.21 -4.01 0.79
CA ASP A 430 3.37 -4.12 1.98
C ASP A 430 3.28 -5.58 2.43
N GLY A 431 3.40 -5.80 3.74
CA GLY A 431 3.35 -7.14 4.35
C GLY A 431 4.56 -8.03 4.04
N SER A 432 5.56 -7.53 3.30
CA SER A 432 6.81 -8.28 3.11
C SER A 432 7.65 -8.32 4.38
N ARG A 433 8.52 -9.33 4.49
CA ARG A 433 9.50 -9.42 5.58
C ARG A 433 10.91 -9.23 5.05
N LEU A 434 11.60 -8.21 5.54
CA LEU A 434 13.01 -7.96 5.31
C LEU A 434 13.86 -8.70 6.34
N LEU A 435 14.79 -9.51 5.87
CA LEU A 435 15.82 -10.16 6.68
C LEU A 435 17.18 -9.53 6.38
N LEU A 436 17.75 -8.87 7.38
CA LEU A 436 19.13 -8.41 7.38
C LEU A 436 19.95 -9.37 8.23
N TYR A 437 20.88 -10.12 7.65
CA TYR A 437 21.55 -11.20 8.35
C TYR A 437 23.04 -11.27 8.07
N TYR A 438 23.82 -11.72 9.06
CA TYR A 438 25.23 -12.03 8.89
C TYR A 438 25.41 -13.44 8.32
N GLY A 439 26.10 -13.57 7.20
CA GLY A 439 26.27 -14.87 6.55
C GLY A 439 27.32 -14.93 5.45
N SER A 440 27.51 -16.13 4.94
CA SER A 440 28.38 -16.45 3.81
C SER A 440 27.56 -16.72 2.54
N GLU A 441 28.23 -17.02 1.43
CA GLU A 441 27.55 -17.51 0.21
C GLU A 441 26.84 -18.84 0.40
N ASN A 442 27.26 -19.62 1.39
CA ASN A 442 26.72 -20.92 1.74
C ASN A 442 25.70 -20.87 2.89
N THR A 443 25.44 -19.67 3.43
CA THR A 443 24.40 -19.48 4.44
C THR A 443 23.04 -19.47 3.74
N ASN A 444 22.24 -20.48 4.02
CA ASN A 444 20.90 -20.65 3.47
C ASN A 444 19.87 -19.84 4.26
N LEU A 445 18.63 -19.78 3.79
CA LEU A 445 17.50 -19.19 4.52
C LEU A 445 16.51 -20.30 4.86
N ILE A 446 15.85 -20.22 6.01
CA ILE A 446 14.71 -21.12 6.29
C ILE A 446 13.57 -20.73 5.36
N ASP A 447 13.07 -21.69 4.58
CA ASP A 447 12.11 -21.44 3.52
C ASP A 447 10.68 -21.68 3.99
N SER A 448 10.36 -22.93 4.38
CA SER A 448 9.09 -23.29 4.99
C SER A 448 9.25 -24.19 6.21
N VAL A 449 8.24 -24.16 7.07
CA VAL A 449 8.03 -25.13 8.15
C VAL A 449 6.65 -25.72 7.96
N GLU A 450 6.59 -26.97 7.53
CA GLU A 450 5.34 -27.73 7.44
C GLU A 450 5.17 -28.55 8.71
N VAL A 451 3.96 -28.57 9.24
CA VAL A 451 3.62 -29.30 10.46
C VAL A 451 2.63 -30.39 10.11
N GLU A 452 2.95 -31.65 10.41
CA GLU A 452 2.04 -32.79 10.26
C GLU A 452 1.65 -33.33 11.63
N TRP A 453 0.38 -33.69 11.77
CA TRP A 453 -0.14 -34.33 12.97
C TRP A 453 -1.22 -35.33 12.59
N THR A 454 -1.52 -36.26 13.49
CA THR A 454 -2.41 -37.38 13.22
C THR A 454 -3.60 -37.34 14.18
N TYR A 455 -4.81 -37.43 13.64
CA TYR A 455 -6.05 -37.58 14.40
C TYR A 455 -6.07 -38.91 15.17
N GLU A 456 -6.94 -39.01 16.18
CA GLU A 456 -7.18 -40.28 16.89
C GLU A 456 -7.65 -41.40 15.95
N ASN A 457 -8.33 -41.07 14.85
CA ASN A 457 -8.76 -42.03 13.82
C ASN A 457 -7.63 -42.51 12.88
N GLY A 458 -6.39 -42.02 13.08
CA GLY A 458 -5.21 -42.39 12.28
C GLY A 458 -4.98 -41.57 11.01
N GLN A 459 -5.84 -40.60 10.68
CA GLN A 459 -5.65 -39.71 9.53
C GLN A 459 -4.57 -38.67 9.83
N THR A 460 -3.58 -38.52 8.94
CA THR A 460 -2.56 -37.47 9.03
C THR A 460 -2.99 -36.24 8.22
N ILE A 461 -2.88 -35.05 8.81
CA ILE A 461 -3.14 -33.77 8.18
C ILE A 461 -1.94 -32.84 8.38
N SER A 462 -1.68 -32.01 7.38
CA SER A 462 -0.72 -30.91 7.46
C SER A 462 -1.40 -29.62 7.92
N GLY A 463 -0.70 -28.81 8.72
CA GLY A 463 -1.16 -27.53 9.23
C GLY A 463 -1.15 -27.47 10.75
N ARG A 464 -2.19 -26.88 11.32
CA ARG A 464 -2.25 -26.52 12.74
C ARG A 464 -2.61 -27.73 13.60
N PRO A 465 -1.73 -28.20 14.52
CA PRO A 465 -2.06 -29.33 15.38
C PRO A 465 -3.11 -28.95 16.41
N PHE A 466 -3.97 -29.91 16.78
CA PHE A 466 -4.84 -29.77 17.95
C PHE A 466 -4.05 -29.77 19.26
N ALA A 467 -4.64 -29.12 20.27
CA ALA A 467 -4.13 -29.11 21.63
C ALA A 467 -3.73 -30.50 22.13
N ASN A 468 -2.51 -30.58 22.65
CA ASN A 468 -1.92 -31.79 23.24
C ASN A 468 -1.71 -32.96 22.26
N THR A 469 -1.89 -32.76 20.95
CA THR A 469 -1.60 -33.77 19.93
C THR A 469 -0.13 -33.70 19.51
N PRO A 470 0.64 -34.81 19.57
CA PRO A 470 1.99 -34.86 19.03
C PRO A 470 2.03 -34.54 17.54
N PHE A 471 3.10 -33.89 17.11
CA PHE A 471 3.25 -33.48 15.71
C PHE A 471 4.71 -33.54 15.28
N ILE A 472 4.88 -33.45 13.97
CA ILE A 472 6.17 -33.49 13.28
C ILE A 472 6.31 -32.17 12.52
N MET A 473 7.46 -31.51 12.62
CA MET A 473 7.83 -30.41 11.75
C MET A 473 8.78 -30.90 10.65
N TYR A 474 8.55 -30.44 9.44
CA TYR A 474 9.44 -30.58 8.29
C TYR A 474 9.96 -29.20 7.94
N VAL A 475 11.26 -29.00 8.17
CA VAL A 475 11.94 -27.74 7.91
C VAL A 475 12.63 -27.83 6.57
N THR A 476 12.31 -26.87 5.70
CA THR A 476 13.01 -26.68 4.43
C THR A 476 13.84 -25.40 4.45
N LYS A 477 14.82 -25.34 3.57
CA LYS A 477 15.70 -24.19 3.36
C LYS A 477 15.76 -23.83 1.89
N SER A 478 16.03 -22.56 1.63
CA SER A 478 16.32 -22.01 0.33
C SER A 478 17.78 -21.58 0.26
N ASN A 479 18.34 -21.74 -0.93
CA ASN A 479 19.63 -21.16 -1.28
C ASN A 479 19.42 -20.11 -2.37
N ARG A 480 20.50 -19.61 -2.97
CA ARG A 480 20.43 -18.58 -4.03
C ARG A 480 19.70 -19.03 -5.31
N LYS A 481 19.43 -20.32 -5.48
CA LYS A 481 18.91 -20.93 -6.72
C LYS A 481 17.58 -21.65 -6.53
N LEU A 482 17.40 -22.36 -5.43
CA LEU A 482 16.28 -23.28 -5.20
C LEU A 482 15.72 -23.08 -3.78
N GLY A 483 14.40 -23.08 -3.68
CA GLY A 483 13.65 -23.27 -2.43
C GLY A 483 13.30 -24.74 -2.18
N GLY A 484 12.68 -25.02 -1.03
CA GLY A 484 12.09 -26.31 -0.67
C GLY A 484 13.10 -27.43 -0.40
N LEU A 485 14.38 -27.12 -0.20
CA LEU A 485 15.40 -28.14 0.07
C LEU A 485 15.28 -28.64 1.52
N PRO A 486 15.44 -29.94 1.81
CA PRO A 486 15.52 -30.41 3.19
C PRO A 486 16.59 -29.65 3.99
N ALA A 487 16.26 -29.28 5.23
CA ALA A 487 17.16 -28.56 6.11
C ALA A 487 17.66 -29.47 7.26
N PRO A 488 18.66 -30.34 7.03
CA PRO A 488 19.23 -31.18 8.09
C PRO A 488 20.11 -30.37 9.04
N GLY A 489 20.24 -30.85 10.29
CA GLY A 489 21.16 -30.26 11.27
C GLY A 489 20.71 -28.92 11.84
N ILE A 490 19.47 -28.50 11.59
CA ILE A 490 18.90 -27.27 12.14
C ILE A 490 18.44 -27.52 13.56
N THR A 491 18.89 -26.66 14.48
CA THR A 491 18.40 -26.69 15.87
C THR A 491 17.06 -25.97 15.94
N VAL A 492 16.03 -26.71 16.31
CA VAL A 492 14.66 -26.25 16.52
C VAL A 492 14.41 -26.19 18.02
N THR A 493 14.08 -24.99 18.53
CA THR A 493 13.69 -24.80 19.94
C THR A 493 12.21 -24.46 20.02
N LEU A 494 11.47 -25.18 20.85
CA LEU A 494 10.06 -24.93 21.16
C LEU A 494 9.86 -25.06 22.67
N ASN A 495 9.36 -24.02 23.33
CA ASN A 495 9.10 -24.00 24.78
C ASN A 495 10.30 -24.50 25.63
N GLY A 496 11.52 -24.13 25.22
CA GLY A 496 12.78 -24.53 25.87
C GLY A 496 13.31 -25.90 25.47
N GLU A 497 12.50 -26.77 24.84
CA GLU A 497 12.95 -28.05 24.30
C GLU A 497 13.73 -27.83 22.99
N LYS A 498 14.97 -28.33 22.95
CA LYS A 498 15.85 -28.24 21.76
C LYS A 498 15.98 -29.59 21.09
N LYS A 499 15.73 -29.63 19.77
CA LYS A 499 15.92 -30.80 18.92
C LYS A 499 16.62 -30.42 17.62
N VAL A 500 17.20 -31.41 16.95
CA VAL A 500 17.92 -31.22 15.68
C VAL A 500 17.21 -31.98 14.58
N THR A 501 17.03 -31.34 13.42
CA THR A 501 16.41 -31.96 12.25
C THR A 501 17.27 -33.06 11.65
N ASP A 502 16.63 -34.13 11.19
CA ASP A 502 17.28 -35.25 10.50
C ASP A 502 17.66 -34.93 9.04
N ALA A 503 18.13 -35.93 8.29
CA ALA A 503 18.53 -35.80 6.88
C ALA A 503 17.41 -35.27 5.95
N LYS A 504 16.14 -35.41 6.34
CA LYS A 504 14.97 -34.94 5.60
C LYS A 504 14.42 -33.60 6.14
N GLY A 505 15.12 -32.97 7.09
CA GLY A 505 14.63 -31.76 7.75
C GLY A 505 13.55 -32.03 8.80
N LYS A 506 13.36 -33.28 9.23
CA LYS A 506 12.26 -33.70 10.10
C LYS A 506 12.64 -33.62 11.57
N VAL A 507 11.70 -33.17 12.42
CA VAL A 507 11.81 -33.21 13.88
C VAL A 507 10.43 -33.43 14.53
N ALA A 508 10.34 -34.24 15.59
CA ALA A 508 9.08 -34.54 16.26
C ALA A 508 8.99 -33.87 17.64
N PHE A 509 7.81 -33.38 18.02
CA PHE A 509 7.53 -32.79 19.33
C PHE A 509 6.31 -33.43 19.97
N ALA A 510 6.28 -33.41 21.31
CA ALA A 510 5.07 -33.72 22.05
C ALA A 510 4.02 -32.62 21.82
N GLY A 511 2.75 -32.94 22.08
CA GLY A 511 1.67 -31.98 21.96
C GLY A 511 1.85 -30.78 22.88
N GLN A 512 1.41 -29.62 22.41
CA GLN A 512 1.50 -28.36 23.14
C GLN A 512 0.11 -27.89 23.57
N SER A 513 0.05 -26.99 24.55
CA SER A 513 -1.20 -26.33 24.93
C SER A 513 -1.75 -25.46 23.78
N PRO A 514 -3.07 -25.18 23.76
CA PRO A 514 -3.62 -24.20 22.81
C PRO A 514 -2.88 -22.86 22.90
N GLY A 515 -2.68 -22.20 21.76
CA GLY A 515 -1.99 -20.91 21.72
C GLY A 515 -1.07 -20.75 20.52
N VAL A 516 -0.30 -19.67 20.55
CA VAL A 516 0.74 -19.38 19.56
C VAL A 516 2.09 -19.51 20.25
N HIS A 517 2.92 -20.41 19.76
CA HIS A 517 4.22 -20.73 20.35
C HIS A 517 5.36 -20.30 19.42
N VAL A 518 6.38 -19.68 19.99
CA VAL A 518 7.56 -19.25 19.24
C VAL A 518 8.49 -20.45 19.03
N VAL A 519 8.74 -20.77 17.77
CA VAL A 519 9.70 -21.78 17.35
C VAL A 519 10.93 -21.08 16.77
N THR A 520 12.09 -21.27 17.37
CA THR A 520 13.34 -20.70 16.86
C THR A 520 14.07 -21.75 16.02
N LEU A 521 14.44 -21.40 14.80
CA LEU A 521 15.23 -22.26 13.91
C LEU A 521 16.61 -21.64 13.72
N THR A 522 17.65 -22.33 14.19
CA THR A 522 19.02 -21.82 14.14
C THR A 522 19.97 -22.80 13.47
N GLY A 523 20.88 -22.26 12.67
CA GLY A 523 22.05 -22.97 12.14
C GLY A 523 23.35 -22.37 12.67
N TYR A 524 23.33 -21.80 13.88
CA TYR A 524 24.50 -21.16 14.47
C TYR A 524 25.63 -22.16 14.68
N ARG A 525 26.85 -21.70 14.43
CA ARG A 525 28.07 -22.49 14.53
C ARG A 525 29.08 -21.72 15.38
N ASN A 526 29.86 -22.44 16.17
CA ASN A 526 30.90 -21.80 16.96
C ASN A 526 32.01 -21.29 16.04
N GLY A 527 32.34 -20.00 16.12
CA GLY A 527 33.44 -19.38 15.38
C GLY A 527 33.29 -19.38 13.85
N ALA A 528 32.08 -19.50 13.32
CA ALA A 528 31.83 -19.53 11.88
C ALA A 528 30.49 -18.90 11.51
N ALA A 529 30.33 -18.52 10.24
CA ALA A 529 29.06 -18.05 9.72
C ALA A 529 27.96 -19.13 9.87
N PRO A 530 26.70 -18.74 10.13
CA PRO A 530 25.59 -19.68 10.29
C PRO A 530 25.36 -20.55 9.05
N GLU A 531 24.90 -21.78 9.24
CA GLU A 531 24.42 -22.63 8.14
C GLU A 531 23.17 -22.07 7.48
N VAL A 532 22.25 -21.60 8.32
CA VAL A 532 21.06 -20.87 7.94
C VAL A 532 21.01 -19.58 8.75
N ALA A 533 20.53 -18.51 8.13
CA ALA A 533 20.08 -17.36 8.92
C ALA A 533 18.99 -17.83 9.88
N LYS A 534 19.04 -17.36 11.12
CA LYS A 534 18.02 -17.69 12.11
C LYS A 534 16.65 -17.23 11.61
N ASN A 535 15.63 -18.04 11.87
CA ASN A 535 14.25 -17.69 11.57
C ASN A 535 13.36 -18.02 12.78
N ILE A 536 12.26 -17.29 12.91
CA ILE A 536 11.19 -17.57 13.86
C ILE A 536 9.99 -18.09 13.08
N TYR A 537 9.37 -19.14 13.61
CA TYR A 537 8.10 -19.66 13.15
C TYR A 537 7.10 -19.61 14.31
N HIS A 538 5.92 -19.06 14.07
CA HIS A 538 4.84 -19.00 15.05
C HIS A 538 3.94 -20.23 14.88
N LEU A 539 4.17 -21.24 15.71
CA LEU A 539 3.34 -22.45 15.74
C LEU A 539 2.00 -22.13 16.40
N THR A 540 0.94 -22.06 15.61
CA THR A 540 -0.44 -21.98 16.10
C THR A 540 -0.93 -23.39 16.45
N VAL A 541 -1.38 -23.57 17.69
CA VAL A 541 -1.97 -24.82 18.21
C VAL A 541 -3.44 -24.55 18.50
N SER A 542 -4.31 -25.27 17.79
CA SER A 542 -5.76 -25.08 17.87
C SER A 542 -6.27 -25.43 19.27
N ALA A 543 -7.19 -24.62 19.78
CA ALA A 543 -7.99 -25.01 20.94
C ALA A 543 -8.97 -26.14 20.56
N PRO A 544 -9.58 -26.83 21.55
CA PRO A 544 -10.68 -27.75 21.28
C PRO A 544 -11.77 -27.09 20.44
N GLU A 545 -12.45 -27.88 19.60
CA GLU A 545 -13.53 -27.38 18.75
C GLU A 545 -14.69 -26.81 19.60
N LEU A 546 -15.42 -25.84 19.06
CA LEU A 546 -16.52 -25.18 19.77
C LEU A 546 -17.52 -26.19 20.36
N ALA A 547 -17.89 -27.23 19.60
CA ALA A 547 -18.85 -28.24 20.04
C ALA A 547 -18.38 -29.10 21.24
N SER A 548 -17.09 -29.09 21.56
CA SER A 548 -16.53 -29.83 22.71
C SER A 548 -16.73 -29.13 24.05
N PHE A 549 -17.16 -27.86 24.05
CA PHE A 549 -17.39 -27.08 25.25
C PHE A 549 -18.83 -27.23 25.77
N ASP A 550 -18.96 -27.37 27.08
CA ASP A 550 -20.23 -27.59 27.78
C ASP A 550 -21.20 -26.41 27.64
N ASP A 551 -20.68 -25.21 27.36
CA ASP A 551 -21.45 -23.96 27.25
C ASP A 551 -21.37 -23.33 25.85
N HIS A 552 -21.11 -24.14 24.82
CA HIS A 552 -21.05 -23.69 23.42
C HIS A 552 -22.36 -23.10 22.92
N ASP A 553 -23.50 -23.58 23.42
CA ASP A 553 -24.85 -23.11 23.12
C ASP A 553 -25.12 -21.67 23.64
N LYS A 554 -24.25 -21.14 24.50
CA LYS A 554 -24.32 -19.75 24.99
C LYS A 554 -23.60 -18.76 24.08
N VAL A 555 -22.86 -19.21 23.07
CA VAL A 555 -22.29 -18.34 22.04
C VAL A 555 -23.44 -17.79 21.20
N ALA A 556 -23.51 -16.48 21.03
CA ALA A 556 -24.55 -15.90 20.19
C ALA A 556 -24.37 -16.30 18.72
N ASP A 557 -25.46 -16.49 17.97
CA ASP A 557 -25.43 -16.92 16.56
C ASP A 557 -24.45 -16.10 15.69
N TRP A 558 -24.47 -14.76 15.84
CA TRP A 558 -23.59 -13.84 15.10
C TRP A 558 -22.09 -14.02 15.43
N ALA A 559 -21.78 -14.64 16.57
CA ALA A 559 -20.42 -14.84 17.07
C ALA A 559 -19.88 -16.25 16.82
N ILE A 560 -20.71 -17.23 16.40
CA ILE A 560 -20.30 -18.63 16.23
C ILE A 560 -19.09 -18.76 15.31
N GLY A 561 -19.16 -18.24 14.08
CA GLY A 561 -18.05 -18.32 13.12
C GLY A 561 -16.77 -17.65 13.65
N ASN A 562 -16.91 -16.49 14.29
CA ASN A 562 -15.78 -15.78 14.89
C ASN A 562 -15.14 -16.55 16.05
N MET A 563 -15.96 -17.20 16.89
CA MET A 563 -15.49 -18.04 18.00
C MET A 563 -14.77 -19.27 17.49
N VAL A 564 -15.32 -19.95 16.48
CA VAL A 564 -14.67 -21.09 15.81
C VAL A 564 -13.31 -20.67 15.28
N ASN A 565 -13.22 -19.55 14.55
CA ASN A 565 -11.95 -19.05 14.04
C ASN A 565 -10.96 -18.74 15.17
N ALA A 566 -11.38 -18.01 16.21
CA ALA A 566 -10.50 -17.67 17.33
C ALA A 566 -10.00 -18.91 18.09
N LEU A 567 -10.78 -20.00 18.17
CA LEU A 567 -10.36 -21.29 18.73
C LEU A 567 -9.39 -22.02 17.79
N THR A 568 -9.71 -22.07 16.51
CA THR A 568 -8.89 -22.72 15.46
C THR A 568 -7.49 -22.12 15.35
N TYR A 569 -7.36 -20.79 15.49
CA TYR A 569 -6.04 -20.14 15.48
C TYR A 569 -5.36 -20.10 16.85
N GLY A 570 -6.01 -20.62 17.91
CA GLY A 570 -5.47 -20.65 19.26
C GLY A 570 -5.44 -19.28 19.95
N TYR A 571 -6.13 -18.27 19.42
CA TYR A 571 -6.19 -16.93 20.03
C TYR A 571 -7.00 -16.95 21.32
N ILE A 572 -8.10 -17.71 21.31
CA ILE A 572 -8.93 -17.98 22.49
C ILE A 572 -8.83 -19.46 22.86
N GLN A 573 -8.94 -19.75 24.15
CA GLN A 573 -8.98 -21.09 24.73
C GLN A 573 -10.01 -21.14 25.87
N GLY A 574 -10.36 -22.34 26.34
CA GLY A 574 -11.22 -22.53 27.51
C GLY A 574 -10.69 -21.83 28.78
N VAL A 575 -11.61 -21.42 29.66
CA VAL A 575 -11.27 -20.71 30.91
C VAL A 575 -10.86 -21.64 32.06
N SER A 576 -10.92 -22.95 31.85
CA SER A 576 -10.56 -23.97 32.85
C SER A 576 -9.66 -25.03 32.23
N ALA A 577 -8.61 -25.40 32.95
CA ALA A 577 -7.73 -26.51 32.57
C ALA A 577 -8.35 -27.88 32.84
N LYS A 578 -9.47 -27.94 33.58
CA LYS A 578 -10.12 -29.19 34.02
C LYS A 578 -11.55 -29.36 33.49
N ALA A 579 -12.17 -28.30 33.00
CA ALA A 579 -13.55 -28.30 32.52
C ALA A 579 -13.59 -27.68 31.13
N ASN A 580 -14.42 -28.22 30.24
CA ASN A 580 -14.58 -27.72 28.89
C ASN A 580 -15.54 -26.53 28.90
N VAL A 581 -15.11 -25.40 29.46
CA VAL A 581 -15.92 -24.17 29.55
C VAL A 581 -15.26 -23.02 28.79
N LEU A 582 -16.02 -22.35 27.92
CA LEU A 582 -15.60 -21.14 27.20
C LEU A 582 -15.96 -19.85 27.95
N ALA A 583 -17.09 -19.85 28.65
CA ALA A 583 -17.71 -18.68 29.28
C ALA A 583 -17.88 -17.49 28.32
N PRO A 584 -18.63 -17.63 27.20
CA PRO A 584 -18.66 -16.61 26.13
C PRO A 584 -19.17 -15.23 26.59
N LYS A 585 -19.98 -15.19 27.65
CA LYS A 585 -20.52 -13.95 28.24
C LYS A 585 -19.68 -13.38 29.39
N LYS A 586 -18.55 -14.01 29.76
CA LYS A 586 -17.66 -13.50 30.82
C LYS A 586 -17.01 -12.20 30.36
N ALA A 587 -16.98 -11.21 31.24
CA ALA A 587 -16.18 -9.99 31.05
C ALA A 587 -14.69 -10.34 30.92
N LEU A 588 -14.00 -9.66 30.01
CA LEU A 588 -12.56 -9.77 29.84
C LEU A 588 -11.82 -8.69 30.62
N THR A 589 -10.71 -9.08 31.22
CA THR A 589 -9.74 -8.14 31.77
C THR A 589 -8.85 -7.55 30.69
N ARG A 590 -8.21 -6.41 30.99
CA ARG A 590 -7.23 -5.77 30.10
C ARG A 590 -6.03 -6.67 29.81
N ALA A 591 -5.55 -7.41 30.81
CA ALA A 591 -4.48 -8.39 30.64
C ALA A 591 -4.90 -9.55 29.71
N GLU A 592 -6.09 -10.14 29.92
CA GLU A 592 -6.57 -11.23 29.04
C GLU A 592 -6.69 -10.76 27.58
N PHE A 593 -7.22 -9.56 27.32
CA PHE A 593 -7.40 -9.07 25.95
C PHE A 593 -6.07 -8.78 25.24
N VAL A 594 -5.11 -8.13 25.91
CA VAL A 594 -3.82 -7.82 25.29
C VAL A 594 -3.01 -9.09 24.98
N THR A 595 -3.07 -10.11 25.83
CA THR A 595 -2.46 -11.41 25.57
C THR A 595 -3.06 -12.08 24.33
N MET A 596 -4.38 -11.98 24.13
CA MET A 596 -5.03 -12.50 22.92
C MET A 596 -4.58 -11.76 21.66
N LEU A 597 -4.42 -10.43 21.71
CA LEU A 597 -3.88 -9.64 20.60
C LEU A 597 -2.44 -10.04 20.27
N LEU A 598 -1.58 -10.25 21.28
CA LEU A 598 -0.20 -10.69 21.04
C LEU A 598 -0.11 -12.04 20.34
N ARG A 599 -1.03 -12.96 20.63
CA ARG A 599 -1.13 -14.23 19.88
C ARG A 599 -1.43 -13.99 18.41
N LEU A 600 -2.37 -13.07 18.13
CA LEU A 600 -2.75 -12.72 16.77
C LEU A 600 -1.63 -12.06 16.00
N VAL A 601 -1.02 -11.02 16.56
CA VAL A 601 0.00 -10.20 15.86
C VAL A 601 1.39 -10.80 15.92
N HIS A 602 1.50 -12.07 16.33
CA HIS A 602 2.77 -12.78 16.48
C HIS A 602 3.78 -12.00 17.36
N GLY A 603 3.28 -11.25 18.34
CA GLY A 603 4.07 -10.36 19.19
C GLY A 603 5.00 -11.10 20.15
N PHE A 604 4.84 -12.41 20.30
CA PHE A 604 5.81 -13.25 21.00
C PHE A 604 7.05 -13.45 20.14
N THR A 605 8.21 -13.13 20.70
CA THR A 605 9.52 -13.31 20.06
C THR A 605 10.45 -14.02 21.03
N ASP A 606 11.66 -14.34 20.58
CA ASP A 606 12.69 -14.91 21.45
C ASP A 606 13.69 -13.87 21.97
N LEU A 607 13.37 -12.58 21.80
CA LEU A 607 14.08 -11.50 22.45
C LEU A 607 13.68 -11.43 23.93
N PRO A 608 14.61 -11.12 24.85
CA PRO A 608 14.27 -10.83 26.24
C PRO A 608 13.22 -9.73 26.30
N VAL A 609 12.22 -9.88 27.18
CA VAL A 609 11.22 -8.86 27.42
C VAL A 609 11.79 -7.84 28.42
N ALA A 610 11.74 -6.55 28.09
CA ALA A 610 12.08 -5.52 29.05
C ALA A 610 11.07 -5.53 30.21
N ALA A 611 11.52 -5.12 31.41
CA ALA A 611 10.61 -4.98 32.54
C ALA A 611 9.42 -4.09 32.16
N SER A 612 8.21 -4.50 32.56
CA SER A 612 6.99 -3.75 32.29
C SER A 612 7.14 -2.29 32.72
N PRO A 613 6.76 -1.30 31.88
CA PRO A 613 6.86 0.11 32.24
C PRO A 613 5.80 0.56 33.27
N PHE A 614 4.91 -0.34 33.70
CA PHE A 614 3.77 -0.03 34.57
C PHE A 614 4.01 -0.48 36.02
N ASN A 615 3.71 0.41 36.96
CA ASN A 615 4.00 0.16 38.38
C ASN A 615 3.07 -0.89 39.03
N ASP A 616 1.91 -1.16 38.42
CA ASP A 616 0.90 -2.11 38.88
C ASP A 616 0.96 -3.45 38.14
N VAL A 617 2.08 -3.72 37.44
CA VAL A 617 2.36 -4.99 36.76
C VAL A 617 3.57 -5.67 37.43
N PRO A 618 3.35 -6.52 38.46
CA PRO A 618 4.44 -7.23 39.12
C PRO A 618 5.08 -8.29 38.20
N ALA A 619 6.41 -8.38 38.23
CA ALA A 619 7.19 -9.33 37.43
C ALA A 619 6.81 -10.81 37.62
N SER A 620 6.18 -11.17 38.75
CA SER A 620 5.77 -12.54 39.06
C SER A 620 4.40 -12.93 38.50
N LYS A 621 3.67 -11.99 37.86
CA LYS A 621 2.34 -12.25 37.33
C LYS A 621 2.42 -12.87 35.94
N TRP A 622 1.47 -13.74 35.62
CA TRP A 622 1.41 -14.47 34.36
C TRP A 622 1.36 -13.57 33.12
N TYR A 623 0.87 -12.34 33.27
CA TYR A 623 0.72 -11.35 32.19
C TYR A 623 1.87 -10.35 32.09
N SER A 624 2.90 -10.48 32.94
CA SER A 624 3.94 -9.45 33.07
C SER A 624 4.71 -9.27 31.76
N ASP A 625 5.14 -10.39 31.18
CA ASP A 625 5.93 -10.41 29.96
C ASP A 625 5.08 -9.98 28.75
N GLU A 626 3.81 -10.40 28.71
CA GLU A 626 2.85 -10.00 27.70
C GLU A 626 2.64 -8.48 27.72
N ILE A 627 2.37 -7.88 28.87
CA ILE A 627 2.15 -6.44 28.95
C ILE A 627 3.43 -5.67 28.62
N GLY A 628 4.59 -6.14 29.08
CA GLY A 628 5.89 -5.56 28.71
C GLY A 628 6.09 -5.56 27.20
N ARG A 629 5.84 -6.69 26.55
CA ARG A 629 5.90 -6.83 25.08
C ARG A 629 4.89 -5.95 24.36
N ALA A 630 3.65 -5.88 24.84
CA ALA A 630 2.63 -5.04 24.24
C ALA A 630 3.00 -3.54 24.33
N ALA A 631 3.65 -3.12 25.41
CA ALA A 631 4.22 -1.78 25.52
C ALA A 631 5.38 -1.58 24.54
N GLU A 632 6.30 -2.55 24.42
CA GLU A 632 7.39 -2.53 23.43
C GLU A 632 6.88 -2.30 22.01
N LEU A 633 5.84 -3.05 21.63
CA LEU A 633 5.17 -2.97 20.32
C LEU A 633 4.25 -1.76 20.15
N GLY A 634 4.09 -0.90 21.17
CA GLY A 634 3.21 0.27 21.10
C GLY A 634 1.71 -0.05 21.10
N ILE A 635 1.32 -1.29 21.39
CA ILE A 635 -0.08 -1.72 21.54
C ILE A 635 -0.73 -1.02 22.73
N THR A 636 0.05 -0.75 23.77
CA THR A 636 -0.40 -0.09 25.01
C THR A 636 0.38 1.20 25.25
N ASP A 637 -0.27 2.23 25.80
CA ASP A 637 0.37 3.50 26.13
C ASP A 637 1.33 3.34 27.32
N ARG A 638 2.54 3.89 27.20
CA ARG A 638 3.57 3.87 28.26
C ARG A 638 3.47 5.08 29.21
N LYS A 639 2.66 6.11 28.89
CA LYS A 639 2.66 7.40 29.59
C LYS A 639 1.87 7.40 30.90
N SER A 640 0.87 6.54 31.05
CA SER A 640 -0.01 6.52 32.23
C SER A 640 0.69 6.06 33.52
N GLY A 641 1.75 5.25 33.42
CA GLY A 641 2.44 4.63 34.56
C GLY A 641 1.65 3.53 35.28
N GLN A 642 0.40 3.26 34.88
CA GLN A 642 -0.46 2.17 35.35
C GLN A 642 -1.18 1.49 34.17
N PHE A 643 -1.33 0.17 34.23
CA PHE A 643 -2.01 -0.62 33.20
C PHE A 643 -3.40 -1.12 33.60
N GLU A 644 -3.67 -1.31 34.90
CA GLU A 644 -4.88 -1.92 35.48
C GLU A 644 -5.19 -3.33 34.93
N PRO A 645 -4.27 -4.30 35.06
CA PRO A 645 -4.34 -5.59 34.35
C PRO A 645 -5.60 -6.40 34.62
N GLU A 646 -6.09 -6.38 35.86
CA GLU A 646 -7.23 -7.18 36.34
C GLU A 646 -8.58 -6.46 36.15
N ARG A 647 -8.58 -5.18 35.74
CA ARG A 647 -9.82 -4.45 35.49
C ARG A 647 -10.45 -4.92 34.19
N ALA A 648 -11.78 -4.99 34.17
CA ALA A 648 -12.53 -5.27 32.95
C ALA A 648 -12.24 -4.21 31.86
N ILE A 649 -11.95 -4.67 30.64
CA ILE A 649 -11.65 -3.79 29.51
C ILE A 649 -12.93 -3.23 28.90
N THR A 650 -12.92 -1.95 28.56
CA THR A 650 -14.01 -1.29 27.84
C THR A 650 -13.83 -1.41 26.32
N ARG A 651 -14.92 -1.23 25.55
CA ARG A 651 -14.86 -1.24 24.07
C ARG A 651 -13.95 -0.15 23.51
N GLU A 652 -13.89 1.02 24.13
CA GLU A 652 -12.96 2.10 23.75
C GLU A 652 -11.50 1.66 23.88
N GLU A 653 -11.14 1.05 25.00
CA GLU A 653 -9.77 0.57 25.24
C GLU A 653 -9.40 -0.59 24.33
N ALA A 654 -10.35 -1.49 24.07
CA ALA A 654 -10.18 -2.57 23.11
C ALA A 654 -9.95 -2.01 21.69
N ALA A 655 -10.67 -0.95 21.30
CA ALA A 655 -10.47 -0.29 20.01
C ALA A 655 -9.06 0.28 19.87
N ILE A 656 -8.55 0.96 20.90
CA ILE A 656 -7.18 1.50 20.93
C ILE A 656 -6.16 0.37 20.78
N MET A 657 -6.25 -0.68 21.61
CA MET A 657 -5.30 -1.80 21.55
C MET A 657 -5.37 -2.53 20.21
N SER A 658 -6.56 -2.75 19.65
CA SER A 658 -6.71 -3.42 18.35
C SER A 658 -6.23 -2.58 17.18
N ALA A 659 -6.51 -1.27 17.18
CA ALA A 659 -5.98 -0.35 16.17
C ALA A 659 -4.45 -0.34 16.18
N ASN A 660 -3.84 -0.23 17.37
CA ASN A 660 -2.39 -0.24 17.50
C ASN A 660 -1.78 -1.60 17.14
N ALA A 661 -2.37 -2.71 17.60
CA ALA A 661 -1.90 -4.06 17.30
C ALA A 661 -1.93 -4.34 15.79
N GLY A 662 -2.99 -3.94 15.09
CA GLY A 662 -3.08 -4.05 13.64
C GLY A 662 -2.35 -2.96 12.86
N SER A 663 -1.75 -1.97 13.53
CA SER A 663 -1.27 -0.72 12.90
C SER A 663 -2.30 -0.13 11.93
N LEU A 664 -3.58 -0.13 12.33
CA LEU A 664 -4.70 0.25 11.48
C LEU A 664 -4.68 1.76 11.21
N ALA A 665 -4.50 2.13 9.94
CA ALA A 665 -4.63 3.51 9.50
C ALA A 665 -6.10 3.94 9.42
N THR A 666 -6.39 5.19 9.75
CA THR A 666 -7.63 5.86 9.33
C THR A 666 -7.50 6.33 7.89
N TYR A 667 -8.59 6.24 7.14
CA TYR A 667 -8.65 6.67 5.76
C TYR A 667 -9.41 7.98 5.62
N GLY A 668 -10.66 8.02 6.10
CA GLY A 668 -11.56 9.13 5.92
C GLY A 668 -11.35 10.26 6.92
N SER A 669 -12.19 11.29 6.83
CA SER A 669 -12.20 12.35 7.84
C SER A 669 -12.88 11.87 9.13
N ALA A 670 -12.53 12.50 10.26
CA ALA A 670 -13.15 12.20 11.56
C ALA A 670 -14.68 12.33 11.56
N LYS A 671 -15.28 13.02 10.58
CA LYS A 671 -16.74 13.15 10.43
C LYS A 671 -17.44 11.84 10.06
N ARG A 672 -16.71 10.85 9.56
CA ARG A 672 -17.26 9.51 9.28
C ARG A 672 -17.71 8.78 10.55
N MET A 673 -17.23 9.20 11.72
CA MET A 673 -17.68 8.67 13.01
C MET A 673 -19.02 9.30 13.42
N ALA A 674 -20.12 8.88 12.78
CA ALA A 674 -21.47 9.34 13.11
C ALA A 674 -22.08 8.63 14.35
N PHE A 675 -21.26 8.26 15.34
CA PHE A 675 -21.74 7.65 16.57
C PHE A 675 -22.25 8.73 17.54
N SER A 676 -23.45 8.53 18.08
CA SER A 676 -24.09 9.50 18.98
C SER A 676 -23.45 9.57 20.38
N ASP A 677 -22.60 8.60 20.74
CA ASP A 677 -22.10 8.38 22.10
C ASP A 677 -20.56 8.46 22.24
N ILE A 678 -19.88 9.04 21.24
CA ILE A 678 -18.41 9.25 21.27
C ILE A 678 -18.02 10.70 21.60
N ALA A 679 -19.00 11.58 21.84
CA ALA A 679 -18.72 12.96 22.23
C ALA A 679 -17.96 13.01 23.56
N GLY A 680 -16.90 13.82 23.62
CA GLY A 680 -16.08 14.01 24.82
C GLY A 680 -14.98 12.95 25.03
N LEU A 681 -14.81 12.00 24.11
CA LEU A 681 -13.66 11.09 24.11
C LEU A 681 -12.37 11.82 23.69
N SER A 682 -11.21 11.25 24.03
CA SER A 682 -9.91 11.78 23.62
C SER A 682 -9.70 11.66 22.11
N ALA A 683 -8.79 12.47 21.54
CA ALA A 683 -8.43 12.38 20.13
C ALA A 683 -7.93 10.98 19.74
N ASP A 684 -7.12 10.35 20.60
CA ASP A 684 -6.61 8.99 20.38
C ASP A 684 -7.73 7.94 20.36
N SER A 685 -8.72 8.09 21.26
CA SER A 685 -9.88 7.19 21.29
C SER A 685 -10.74 7.35 20.04
N LEU A 686 -10.97 8.58 19.61
CA LEU A 686 -11.70 8.88 18.37
C LEU A 686 -10.95 8.30 17.16
N HIS A 687 -9.63 8.51 17.06
CA HIS A 687 -8.83 7.94 16.00
C HIS A 687 -8.90 6.40 15.97
N ALA A 688 -8.74 5.75 17.12
CA ALA A 688 -8.80 4.31 17.21
C ALA A 688 -10.19 3.76 16.84
N ILE A 689 -11.27 4.39 17.32
CA ILE A 689 -12.66 4.03 16.99
C ILE A 689 -12.89 4.15 15.48
N GLN A 690 -12.40 5.22 14.86
CA GLN A 690 -12.48 5.40 13.42
C GLN A 690 -11.76 4.25 12.69
N ALA A 691 -10.51 3.97 13.07
CA ALA A 691 -9.69 2.93 12.43
C ALA A 691 -10.38 1.55 12.52
N VAL A 692 -10.75 1.10 13.72
CA VAL A 692 -11.39 -0.23 13.85
C VAL A 692 -12.74 -0.30 13.14
N ASN A 693 -13.46 0.81 12.98
CA ASN A 693 -14.75 0.85 12.29
C ASN A 693 -14.59 0.84 10.76
N GLU A 694 -13.67 1.64 10.22
CA GLU A 694 -13.39 1.67 8.77
C GLU A 694 -12.86 0.32 8.27
N HIS A 695 -12.06 -0.37 9.09
CA HIS A 695 -11.56 -1.73 8.81
C HIS A 695 -12.55 -2.84 9.20
N LYS A 696 -13.75 -2.48 9.70
CA LYS A 696 -14.79 -3.42 10.18
C LYS A 696 -14.35 -4.39 11.27
N VAL A 697 -13.22 -4.14 11.93
CA VAL A 697 -12.72 -4.91 13.08
C VAL A 697 -13.68 -4.80 14.26
N MET A 698 -14.15 -3.57 14.54
CA MET A 698 -15.20 -3.29 15.51
C MET A 698 -16.25 -2.41 14.87
N ILE A 699 -17.51 -2.81 14.98
CA ILE A 699 -18.65 -2.05 14.47
C ILE A 699 -19.53 -1.56 15.63
N GLY A 700 -20.20 -0.44 15.40
CA GLY A 700 -21.27 0.03 16.27
C GLY A 700 -22.62 -0.64 15.95
N SER A 701 -23.63 -0.34 16.76
CA SER A 701 -25.01 -0.78 16.59
C SER A 701 -25.96 0.38 16.96
N ASP A 702 -27.08 0.51 16.27
CA ASP A 702 -28.11 1.53 16.55
C ASP A 702 -27.56 2.97 16.64
N GLY A 703 -26.58 3.30 15.77
CA GLY A 703 -25.94 4.62 15.76
C GLY A 703 -25.05 4.92 16.98
N LYS A 704 -24.61 3.89 17.70
CA LYS A 704 -23.73 3.97 18.88
C LYS A 704 -22.52 3.05 18.76
N PHE A 705 -21.37 3.49 19.28
CA PHE A 705 -20.20 2.65 19.43
C PHE A 705 -20.18 1.89 20.77
N SER A 706 -20.86 2.43 21.79
CA SER A 706 -20.87 1.96 23.18
C SER A 706 -19.49 1.92 23.83
N PRO A 707 -18.72 3.03 23.86
CA PRO A 707 -17.31 3.03 24.27
C PRO A 707 -17.08 2.53 25.70
N LYS A 708 -18.02 2.80 26.62
CA LYS A 708 -17.90 2.41 28.04
C LYS A 708 -18.43 1.00 28.35
N GLN A 709 -18.99 0.28 27.38
CA GLN A 709 -19.42 -1.10 27.61
C GLN A 709 -18.20 -1.99 27.87
N THR A 710 -18.32 -2.84 28.89
CA THR A 710 -17.35 -3.92 29.14
C THR A 710 -17.37 -4.95 28.03
N LEU A 711 -16.18 -5.30 27.53
CA LEU A 711 -16.02 -6.33 26.52
C LEU A 711 -16.20 -7.73 27.12
N ILE A 712 -16.94 -8.58 26.42
CA ILE A 712 -17.08 -10.01 26.76
C ILE A 712 -16.32 -10.90 25.78
N ARG A 713 -16.09 -12.15 26.16
CA ARG A 713 -15.25 -13.10 25.40
C ARG A 713 -15.68 -13.34 23.96
N GLU A 714 -16.97 -13.47 23.68
CA GLU A 714 -17.44 -13.65 22.30
C GLU A 714 -17.24 -12.40 21.42
N GLN A 715 -17.26 -11.21 22.01
CA GLN A 715 -16.95 -9.97 21.29
C GLN A 715 -15.46 -9.87 20.99
N ALA A 716 -14.59 -10.28 21.92
CA ALA A 716 -13.16 -10.38 21.64
C ALA A 716 -12.85 -11.40 20.55
N ALA A 717 -13.56 -12.53 20.50
CA ALA A 717 -13.44 -13.49 19.41
C ALA A 717 -13.73 -12.85 18.04
N ALA A 718 -14.79 -12.05 17.96
CA ALA A 718 -15.12 -11.29 16.75
C ALA A 718 -14.06 -10.26 16.38
N ILE A 719 -13.51 -9.54 17.35
CA ILE A 719 -12.42 -8.58 17.11
C ILE A 719 -11.19 -9.30 16.56
N LEU A 720 -10.75 -10.38 17.21
CA LEU A 720 -9.57 -11.15 16.81
C LEU A 720 -9.73 -11.76 15.42
N ALA A 721 -10.87 -12.38 15.13
CA ALA A 721 -11.12 -12.99 13.83
C ALA A 721 -11.15 -11.95 12.69
N ARG A 722 -11.78 -10.78 12.92
CA ARG A 722 -11.84 -9.72 11.91
C ARG A 722 -10.51 -9.00 11.74
N LEU A 723 -9.79 -8.77 12.84
CA LEU A 723 -8.44 -8.20 12.78
C LEU A 723 -7.47 -9.15 12.08
N HIS A 724 -7.58 -10.45 12.33
CA HIS A 724 -6.83 -11.46 11.57
C HIS A 724 -7.08 -11.35 10.08
N TRP A 725 -8.34 -11.20 9.66
CA TRP A 725 -8.66 -11.06 8.24
C TRP A 725 -8.03 -9.82 7.60
N VAL A 726 -7.98 -8.70 8.34
CA VAL A 726 -7.30 -7.48 7.89
C VAL A 726 -5.78 -7.68 7.77
N MET A 727 -5.16 -8.39 8.70
CA MET A 727 -3.71 -8.57 8.76
C MET A 727 -3.18 -9.71 7.86
N TYR A 728 -3.96 -10.78 7.69
CA TYR A 728 -3.57 -12.02 7.02
C TYR A 728 -4.63 -12.51 6.02
N PRO A 729 -5.01 -11.69 5.02
CA PRO A 729 -6.13 -11.99 4.11
C PRO A 729 -5.96 -13.29 3.31
N GLU A 730 -4.72 -13.76 3.10
CA GLU A 730 -4.43 -14.99 2.34
C GLU A 730 -4.67 -16.29 3.12
N THR A 731 -4.84 -16.25 4.43
CA THR A 731 -4.90 -17.46 5.28
C THR A 731 -6.33 -18.00 5.50
N PHE A 732 -7.34 -17.38 4.91
CA PHE A 732 -8.76 -17.59 5.21
C PHE A 732 -9.57 -18.26 4.08
N LEU A 733 -8.91 -18.67 2.99
CA LEU A 733 -9.56 -18.96 1.71
C LEU A 733 -10.16 -20.36 1.54
N ASP A 734 -10.47 -21.06 2.63
CA ASP A 734 -11.09 -22.39 2.57
C ASP A 734 -12.53 -22.46 3.10
N TRP A 735 -13.12 -21.35 3.55
CA TRP A 735 -14.47 -21.39 4.14
C TRP A 735 -15.32 -20.20 3.68
N ASP A 736 -15.98 -20.37 2.52
CA ASP A 736 -17.17 -19.60 2.16
C ASP A 736 -18.21 -19.76 3.28
N TRP A 737 -18.68 -18.63 3.83
CA TRP A 737 -19.68 -18.56 4.90
C TRP A 737 -21.08 -18.27 4.38
#